data_AF-A0A2S9XZK1-F1
#
_entry.id   AF-A0A2S9XZK1-F1
#
_cell.length_a   1.000
_cell.length_b   1.000
_cell.length_c   1.000
_cell.angle_alpha   90.00
_cell.angle_beta   90.00
_cell.angle_gamma   90.00
#
_symmetry.space_group_name_H-M   'P 1'
#
loop_
_entity.id
_entity.type
_entity.pdbx_description
1 polymer ?
#
loop_
_entity_poly.entity_id
_entity_poly.type
_entity_poly.pdbx_seq_one_letter_code
_entity_poly.pdbx_strand_id
1 'polypeptide(L)'
;MLSTWHRLLARATFYDLSLVVSVVPVWALLLGVADWRVVLGLTLVRVVTTLVWLRREFAELAGPRRELDDRDSDELLKLDAALQRGPRRLARLCALGWAVVLVSSTALGLLGLPARLQLGDAELFMAGLVLMAILGGVLAIVNNLIEPVLLEDRAAVGAALADRGLDAQRRPSTIVGLFVLLNVPITMSVFFGMSGLAGMGLVEAWRATDRVEQQRRVERGARAVKDAGELDEGLRVVEASALPEVVGELGPGDEGVAETDVVRGLTVAAAPIGDGRWVVAEVETEERLGLILAFVLGLPLFFVPGVAAANWSVSSAIAKQLAEVRGATQRVLEAGEIRDIGRFRPPSNDEVGALIRDFNGMLDVLEELADAAHLVSGGNLTVELDRPGDLHDAFRGMLGRLRETVAQIRATALDLASAASELQAVAQEQARVVNQQSRTVAEVGGTVELLANAAHDITQTAEGVLDNAEQTLSTTDEMVGKITELSTQANGVSELLELIEQIADRSDLLALNGSLEATRAGEAGRGFALVAAEMRRLAERVSGTVADVRGRVIDIKNSGTSTVIATEGSRKLAERTAAAAREISTLTAAQGRDTQRASAAMLGVSERVIATGTATEQTRIAAERLKLQADELERLTRRFEVEVLPSVGGSS
;
A
#
# COMPACT_ATOMS: atom_id res chain seq x y z
N MET A 1 15.48 -20.95 -34.53
CA MET A 1 14.68 -22.11 -34.97
C MET A 1 15.12 -22.72 -36.31
N LEU A 2 15.61 -21.94 -37.30
CA LEU A 2 16.49 -22.53 -38.36
C LEU A 2 17.63 -23.36 -37.74
N SER A 3 18.15 -22.91 -36.59
CA SER A 3 19.10 -23.64 -35.74
C SER A 3 18.54 -24.92 -35.10
N THR A 4 17.32 -24.96 -34.55
CA THR A 4 16.76 -26.19 -33.95
C THR A 4 16.60 -27.27 -35.00
N TRP A 5 16.08 -26.92 -36.16
CA TRP A 5 15.96 -27.82 -37.29
C TRP A 5 17.29 -28.34 -37.81
N HIS A 6 18.27 -27.45 -38.00
CA HIS A 6 19.61 -27.86 -38.40
C HIS A 6 20.29 -28.71 -37.32
N ARG A 7 20.06 -28.43 -36.03
CA ARG A 7 20.56 -29.23 -34.91
C ARG A 7 19.91 -30.61 -34.85
N LEU A 8 18.60 -30.71 -35.05
CA LEU A 8 17.86 -31.98 -35.12
C LEU A 8 18.35 -32.81 -36.30
N LEU A 9 18.47 -32.20 -37.49
CA LEU A 9 18.93 -32.87 -38.70
C LEU A 9 20.39 -33.34 -38.55
N ALA A 10 21.30 -32.46 -38.10
CA ALA A 10 22.70 -32.78 -37.94
C ALA A 10 22.95 -33.87 -36.88
N ARG A 11 22.18 -33.86 -35.78
CA ARG A 11 22.28 -34.90 -34.76
C ARG A 11 21.69 -36.23 -35.22
N ALA A 12 20.56 -36.21 -35.93
CA ALA A 12 19.96 -37.42 -36.48
C ALA A 12 20.87 -38.08 -37.54
N THR A 13 21.46 -37.30 -38.45
CA THR A 13 22.37 -37.82 -39.49
C THR A 13 23.69 -38.34 -38.92
N PHE A 14 24.29 -37.62 -37.97
CA PHE A 14 25.53 -38.04 -37.32
C PHE A 14 25.38 -39.40 -36.62
N TYR A 15 24.24 -39.64 -35.95
CA TYR A 15 24.00 -40.89 -35.25
C TYR A 15 23.63 -42.05 -36.15
N ASP A 16 22.85 -41.80 -37.20
CA ASP A 16 22.60 -42.85 -38.18
C ASP A 16 23.91 -43.32 -38.83
N LEU A 17 24.86 -42.41 -39.06
CA LEU A 17 26.19 -42.74 -39.56
C LEU A 17 27.03 -43.52 -38.52
N SER A 18 26.97 -43.15 -37.23
CA SER A 18 27.73 -43.84 -36.18
C SER A 18 27.21 -45.25 -35.88
N LEU A 19 25.89 -45.46 -35.94
CA LEU A 19 25.26 -46.78 -35.88
C LEU A 19 25.61 -47.63 -37.10
N VAL A 20 25.67 -47.05 -38.29
CA VAL A 20 26.15 -47.76 -39.49
C VAL A 20 27.59 -48.26 -39.30
N VAL A 21 28.47 -47.39 -38.84
CA VAL A 21 29.89 -47.72 -38.68
C VAL A 21 30.12 -48.76 -37.58
N SER A 22 29.27 -48.80 -36.54
CA SER A 22 29.42 -49.75 -35.43
C SER A 22 28.68 -51.08 -35.66
N VAL A 23 27.48 -51.06 -36.26
CA VAL A 23 26.65 -52.25 -36.42
C VAL A 23 26.98 -53.03 -37.69
N VAL A 24 27.25 -52.36 -38.80
CA VAL A 24 27.44 -53.04 -40.10
C VAL A 24 28.67 -53.94 -40.12
N PRO A 25 29.85 -53.55 -39.59
CA PRO A 25 31.01 -54.43 -39.55
C PRO A 25 30.80 -55.63 -38.63
N VAL A 26 30.19 -55.41 -37.46
CA VAL A 26 29.89 -56.48 -36.48
C VAL A 26 28.90 -57.48 -37.07
N TRP A 27 27.84 -57.01 -37.73
CA TRP A 27 26.85 -57.85 -38.39
C TRP A 27 27.42 -58.63 -39.58
N ALA A 28 28.28 -57.98 -40.38
CA ALA A 28 28.94 -58.60 -41.52
C ALA A 28 30.00 -59.64 -41.10
N LEU A 29 30.79 -59.36 -40.04
CA LEU A 29 31.80 -60.30 -39.52
C LEU A 29 31.19 -61.51 -38.82
N LEU A 30 30.14 -61.30 -38.01
CA LEU A 30 29.62 -62.35 -37.12
C LEU A 30 28.75 -63.38 -37.81
N LEU A 31 28.03 -63.00 -38.87
CA LEU A 31 27.06 -63.89 -39.50
C LEU A 31 27.52 -64.39 -40.87
N GLY A 32 28.41 -63.66 -41.56
CA GLY A 32 28.81 -64.01 -42.93
C GLY A 32 27.65 -64.00 -43.94
N VAL A 33 26.47 -63.49 -43.54
CA VAL A 33 25.20 -63.66 -44.26
C VAL A 33 25.06 -62.72 -45.46
N ALA A 34 25.76 -61.57 -45.53
CA ALA A 34 25.59 -60.63 -46.65
C ALA A 34 26.87 -59.84 -46.97
N ASP A 35 27.11 -59.57 -48.26
CA ASP A 35 28.12 -58.61 -48.70
C ASP A 35 27.83 -57.24 -48.05
N TRP A 36 28.82 -56.68 -47.37
CA TRP A 36 28.74 -55.39 -46.67
C TRP A 36 28.19 -54.26 -47.56
N ARG A 37 28.36 -54.37 -48.89
CA ARG A 37 27.80 -53.45 -49.89
C ARG A 37 26.27 -53.41 -49.90
N VAL A 38 25.61 -54.54 -49.70
CA VAL A 38 24.13 -54.65 -49.68
C VAL A 38 23.56 -53.99 -48.42
N VAL A 39 24.18 -54.26 -47.28
CA VAL A 39 23.80 -53.65 -45.98
C VAL A 39 23.96 -52.13 -46.04
N LEU A 40 25.06 -51.65 -46.64
CA LEU A 40 25.30 -50.22 -46.82
C LEU A 40 24.24 -49.55 -47.70
N GLY A 41 23.86 -50.19 -48.82
CA GLY A 41 22.83 -49.69 -49.74
C GLY A 41 21.45 -49.58 -49.09
N LEU A 42 21.00 -50.62 -48.38
CA LEU A 42 19.74 -50.60 -47.63
C LEU A 42 19.74 -49.52 -46.54
N THR A 43 20.89 -49.31 -45.89
CA THR A 43 20.97 -48.27 -44.86
C THR A 43 20.90 -46.86 -45.43
N LEU A 44 21.48 -46.62 -46.62
CA LEU A 44 21.36 -45.33 -47.30
C LEU A 44 19.89 -44.99 -47.60
N VAL A 45 19.12 -45.95 -48.10
CA VAL A 45 17.67 -45.79 -48.37
C VAL A 45 16.91 -45.44 -47.08
N ARG A 46 17.22 -46.13 -45.97
CA ARG A 46 16.64 -45.84 -44.65
C ARG A 46 16.95 -44.41 -44.18
N VAL A 47 18.19 -43.95 -44.30
CA VAL A 47 18.58 -42.59 -43.87
C VAL A 47 17.80 -41.54 -44.65
N VAL A 48 17.65 -41.72 -45.97
CA VAL A 48 16.87 -40.81 -46.81
C VAL A 48 15.40 -40.78 -46.39
N THR A 49 14.77 -41.92 -46.11
CA THR A 49 13.36 -41.97 -45.71
C THR A 49 13.12 -41.35 -44.32
N THR A 50 14.03 -41.56 -43.36
CA THR A 50 13.98 -40.91 -42.04
C THR A 50 14.08 -39.39 -42.15
N LEU A 51 14.97 -38.86 -43.00
CA LEU A 51 15.15 -37.42 -43.20
C LEU A 51 13.91 -36.77 -43.84
N VAL A 52 13.28 -37.43 -44.80
CA VAL A 52 12.03 -36.96 -45.42
C VAL A 52 10.91 -36.90 -44.39
N TRP A 53 10.80 -37.91 -43.51
CA TRP A 53 9.81 -37.91 -42.45
C TRP A 53 10.06 -36.80 -41.42
N LEU A 54 11.30 -36.64 -40.96
CA LEU A 54 11.68 -35.62 -39.97
C LEU A 54 11.29 -34.22 -40.45
N ARG A 55 11.56 -33.94 -41.74
CA ARG A 55 11.19 -32.68 -42.39
C ARG A 55 9.69 -32.44 -42.41
N ARG A 56 8.87 -33.49 -42.58
CA ARG A 56 7.41 -33.39 -42.62
C ARG A 56 6.81 -33.20 -41.23
N GLU A 57 7.21 -34.02 -40.25
CA GLU A 57 6.56 -34.05 -38.92
C GLU A 57 6.78 -32.76 -38.14
N PHE A 58 7.99 -32.20 -38.25
CA PHE A 58 8.34 -31.02 -37.48
C PHE A 58 8.16 -29.72 -38.27
N ALA A 59 7.70 -29.77 -39.55
CA ALA A 59 7.60 -28.64 -40.50
C ALA A 59 7.08 -27.34 -39.85
N GLU A 60 6.11 -27.48 -38.95
CA GLU A 60 5.42 -26.41 -38.22
C GLU A 60 6.30 -25.66 -37.20
N LEU A 61 7.47 -26.21 -36.81
CA LEU A 61 8.50 -25.55 -35.99
C LEU A 61 9.38 -24.59 -36.81
N ALA A 62 9.23 -24.55 -38.13
CA ALA A 62 10.00 -23.66 -39.00
C ALA A 62 9.37 -22.25 -39.02
N GLY A 63 9.46 -21.51 -37.91
CA GLY A 63 9.04 -20.10 -37.80
C GLY A 63 9.83 -19.33 -36.72
N PRO A 64 9.95 -17.99 -36.80
CA PRO A 64 10.45 -17.13 -35.72
C PRO A 64 9.68 -17.27 -34.40
N ARG A 65 10.36 -17.12 -33.24
CA ARG A 65 9.71 -17.13 -31.90
C ARG A 65 8.63 -16.04 -31.73
N ARG A 66 8.74 -14.92 -32.45
CA ARG A 66 7.73 -13.84 -32.46
C ARG A 66 6.38 -14.27 -33.04
N GLU A 67 6.34 -15.30 -33.88
CA GLU A 67 5.09 -15.81 -34.46
C GLU A 67 4.32 -16.73 -33.51
N LEU A 68 4.88 -17.12 -32.34
CA LEU A 68 4.13 -17.88 -31.33
C LEU A 68 3.02 -17.05 -30.68
N ASP A 69 3.20 -15.73 -30.64
CA ASP A 69 2.19 -14.79 -30.14
C ASP A 69 1.05 -14.59 -31.15
N ASP A 70 1.34 -14.76 -32.45
CA ASP A 70 0.37 -14.60 -33.54
C ASP A 70 -0.41 -15.88 -33.86
N ARG A 71 0.00 -17.04 -33.33
CA ARG A 71 -0.70 -18.33 -33.52
C ARG A 71 -1.96 -18.42 -32.67
N ASP A 72 -3.01 -19.01 -33.24
CA ASP A 72 -4.25 -19.29 -32.51
C ASP A 72 -4.05 -20.39 -31.47
N SER A 73 -4.91 -20.41 -30.46
CA SER A 73 -4.88 -21.37 -29.34
C SER A 73 -4.89 -22.83 -29.80
N ASP A 74 -5.67 -23.14 -30.84
CA ASP A 74 -5.72 -24.48 -31.46
C ASP A 74 -4.41 -24.85 -32.16
N GLU A 75 -3.71 -23.89 -32.75
CA GLU A 75 -2.41 -24.11 -33.38
C GLU A 75 -1.31 -24.32 -32.34
N LEU A 76 -1.34 -23.56 -31.24
CA LEU A 76 -0.42 -23.73 -30.11
C LEU A 76 -0.61 -25.09 -29.42
N LEU A 77 -1.85 -25.55 -29.24
CA LEU A 77 -2.14 -26.88 -28.71
C LEU A 77 -1.70 -28.01 -29.66
N LYS A 78 -1.89 -27.84 -30.98
CA LYS A 78 -1.37 -28.79 -31.98
C LYS A 78 0.16 -28.84 -31.98
N LEU A 79 0.81 -27.68 -31.86
CA LEU A 79 2.26 -27.57 -31.79
C LEU A 79 2.84 -28.21 -30.53
N ASP A 80 2.21 -27.99 -29.37
CA ASP A 80 2.58 -28.68 -28.12
C ASP A 80 2.39 -30.21 -28.26
N ALA A 81 1.26 -30.65 -28.81
CA ALA A 81 1.00 -32.07 -29.06
C ALA A 81 1.98 -32.70 -30.06
N ALA A 82 2.50 -31.94 -31.03
CA ALA A 82 3.54 -32.38 -31.96
C ALA A 82 4.91 -32.48 -31.25
N LEU A 83 5.29 -31.47 -30.45
CA LEU A 83 6.51 -31.46 -29.64
C LEU A 83 6.55 -32.59 -28.60
N GLN A 84 5.39 -32.99 -28.07
CA GLN A 84 5.28 -34.12 -27.13
C GLN A 84 5.36 -35.49 -27.84
N ARG A 85 4.76 -35.65 -29.03
CA ARG A 85 4.69 -36.95 -29.73
C ARG A 85 5.87 -37.22 -30.67
N GLY A 86 6.48 -36.19 -31.22
CA GLY A 86 7.51 -36.25 -32.26
C GLY A 86 8.71 -37.15 -31.91
N PRO A 87 9.35 -37.00 -30.74
CA PRO A 87 10.51 -37.83 -30.35
C PRO A 87 10.19 -39.32 -30.31
N ARG A 88 9.03 -39.69 -29.75
CA ARG A 88 8.60 -41.09 -29.64
C ARG A 88 8.29 -41.70 -31.00
N ARG A 89 7.67 -40.94 -31.90
CA ARG A 89 7.38 -41.40 -33.27
C ARG A 89 8.67 -41.61 -34.05
N LEU A 90 9.61 -40.67 -33.95
CA LEU A 90 10.91 -40.77 -34.61
C LEU A 90 11.72 -41.96 -34.10
N ALA A 91 11.79 -42.16 -32.79
CA ALA A 91 12.51 -43.29 -32.22
C ALA A 91 11.95 -44.64 -32.71
N ARG A 92 10.62 -44.76 -32.81
CA ARG A 92 9.95 -45.95 -33.39
C ARG A 92 10.26 -46.12 -34.87
N LEU A 93 10.27 -45.04 -35.64
CA LEU A 93 10.59 -45.09 -37.07
C LEU A 93 12.04 -45.49 -37.32
N CYS A 94 12.99 -44.96 -36.54
CA CYS A 94 14.38 -45.37 -36.61
C CYS A 94 14.55 -46.85 -36.27
N ALA A 95 13.91 -47.34 -35.19
CA ALA A 95 13.93 -48.74 -34.82
C ALA A 95 13.32 -49.64 -35.92
N LEU A 96 12.17 -49.28 -36.47
CA LEU A 96 11.55 -50.00 -37.58
C LEU A 96 12.45 -50.03 -38.82
N GLY A 97 13.08 -48.90 -39.15
CA GLY A 97 14.01 -48.80 -40.27
C GLY A 97 15.20 -49.76 -40.11
N TRP A 98 15.77 -49.84 -38.91
CA TRP A 98 16.85 -50.80 -38.62
C TRP A 98 16.38 -52.26 -38.69
N ALA A 99 15.17 -52.56 -38.22
CA ALA A 99 14.59 -53.90 -38.35
C ALA A 99 14.46 -54.30 -39.82
N VAL A 100 13.98 -53.39 -40.67
CA VAL A 100 13.85 -53.62 -42.11
C VAL A 100 15.22 -53.83 -42.75
N VAL A 101 16.21 -52.98 -42.49
CA VAL A 101 17.57 -53.14 -43.05
C VAL A 101 18.15 -54.50 -42.69
N LEU A 102 18.05 -54.92 -41.43
CA LEU A 102 18.65 -56.15 -40.94
C LEU A 102 17.91 -57.38 -41.49
N VAL A 103 16.58 -57.42 -41.42
CA VAL A 103 15.78 -58.54 -41.98
C VAL A 103 15.97 -58.66 -43.49
N SER A 104 15.93 -57.54 -44.23
CA SER A 104 16.15 -57.55 -45.67
C SER A 104 17.57 -57.95 -46.05
N SER A 105 18.59 -57.57 -45.26
CA SER A 105 19.96 -58.02 -45.49
C SER A 105 20.12 -59.52 -45.31
N THR A 106 19.49 -60.10 -44.29
CA THR A 106 19.48 -61.54 -44.03
C THR A 106 18.75 -62.29 -45.14
N ALA A 107 17.60 -61.79 -45.58
CA ALA A 107 16.82 -62.40 -46.66
C ALA A 107 17.53 -62.36 -48.02
N LEU A 108 18.20 -61.25 -48.35
CA LEU A 108 18.97 -61.11 -49.59
C LEU A 108 20.23 -62.00 -49.59
N GLY A 109 20.85 -62.17 -48.43
CA GLY A 109 21.94 -63.11 -48.21
C GLY A 109 21.57 -64.56 -48.54
N LEU A 110 20.38 -64.98 -48.10
CA LEU A 110 19.85 -66.32 -48.35
C LEU A 110 19.51 -66.60 -49.82
N LEU A 111 19.31 -65.57 -50.65
CA LEU A 111 18.83 -65.69 -52.03
C LEU A 111 19.96 -65.60 -53.11
N GLY A 112 21.25 -65.48 -52.72
CA GLY A 112 22.34 -65.00 -53.62
C GLY A 112 23.66 -65.81 -53.79
N LEU A 113 23.72 -67.13 -53.49
CA LEU A 113 24.83 -68.13 -53.72
C LEU A 113 26.13 -68.03 -52.84
N PRO A 114 26.92 -69.13 -52.57
CA PRO A 114 26.72 -70.58 -52.77
C PRO A 114 26.51 -71.34 -51.42
N ALA A 115 26.22 -72.65 -51.49
CA ALA A 115 25.89 -73.58 -50.40
C ALA A 115 26.97 -73.85 -49.32
N ARG A 116 27.79 -72.85 -48.94
CA ARG A 116 28.82 -72.97 -47.88
C ARG A 116 28.45 -72.30 -46.55
N LEU A 117 27.28 -71.66 -46.45
CA LEU A 117 26.78 -71.15 -45.17
C LEU A 117 26.02 -72.26 -44.44
N GLN A 118 26.72 -72.91 -43.52
CA GLN A 118 26.17 -73.88 -42.59
C GLN A 118 25.74 -73.16 -41.31
N LEU A 119 24.60 -72.47 -41.32
CA LEU A 119 24.07 -71.80 -40.12
C LEU A 119 23.11 -72.72 -39.37
N GLY A 120 23.39 -72.96 -38.10
CA GLY A 120 22.55 -73.78 -37.21
C GLY A 120 21.48 -72.97 -36.49
N ASP A 121 20.52 -73.67 -35.87
CA ASP A 121 19.42 -73.05 -35.11
C ASP A 121 19.94 -72.15 -33.97
N ALA A 122 21.07 -72.52 -33.34
CA ALA A 122 21.73 -71.70 -32.33
C ALA A 122 22.21 -70.35 -32.84
N GLU A 123 22.87 -70.31 -34.00
CA GLU A 123 23.44 -69.08 -34.55
C GLU A 123 22.34 -68.11 -34.99
N LEU A 124 21.26 -68.64 -35.58
CA LEU A 124 20.05 -67.88 -35.90
C LEU A 124 19.41 -67.27 -34.65
N PHE A 125 19.32 -68.03 -33.57
CA PHE A 125 18.78 -67.54 -32.31
C PHE A 125 19.66 -66.44 -31.68
N MET A 126 20.99 -66.66 -31.62
CA MET A 126 21.92 -65.68 -31.05
C MET A 126 21.98 -64.40 -31.91
N ALA A 127 21.90 -64.52 -33.24
CA ALA A 127 21.77 -63.39 -34.16
C ALA A 127 20.50 -62.56 -33.86
N GLY A 128 19.39 -63.25 -33.55
CA GLY A 128 18.13 -62.62 -33.12
C GLY A 128 18.28 -61.82 -31.83
N LEU A 129 19.07 -62.28 -30.86
CA LEU A 129 19.34 -61.54 -29.62
C LEU A 129 20.19 -60.29 -29.86
N VAL A 130 21.21 -60.39 -30.70
CA VAL A 130 22.04 -59.23 -31.10
C VAL A 130 21.19 -58.22 -31.88
N LEU A 131 20.27 -58.68 -32.73
CA LEU A 131 19.31 -57.82 -33.42
C LEU A 131 18.40 -57.06 -32.43
N MET A 132 17.86 -57.75 -31.43
CA MET A 132 17.03 -57.15 -30.38
C MET A 132 17.81 -56.10 -29.57
N ALA A 133 19.09 -56.37 -29.30
CA ALA A 133 19.99 -55.43 -28.64
C ALA A 133 20.17 -54.13 -29.43
N ILE A 134 20.42 -54.25 -30.74
CA ILE A 134 20.59 -53.09 -31.61
C ILE A 134 19.30 -52.27 -31.67
N LEU A 135 18.15 -52.94 -31.84
CA LEU A 135 16.84 -52.29 -31.92
C LEU A 135 16.47 -51.53 -30.64
N GLY A 136 16.71 -52.12 -29.46
CA GLY A 136 16.50 -51.45 -28.19
C GLY A 136 17.43 -50.24 -27.99
N GLY A 137 18.67 -50.36 -28.45
CA GLY A 137 19.71 -49.35 -28.22
C GLY A 137 19.43 -48.11 -29.05
N VAL A 138 19.05 -48.31 -30.31
CA VAL A 138 18.59 -47.24 -31.20
C VAL A 138 17.43 -46.47 -30.57
N LEU A 139 16.44 -47.17 -30.00
CA LEU A 139 15.27 -46.53 -29.42
C LEU A 139 15.63 -45.57 -28.28
N ALA A 140 16.51 -45.99 -27.36
CA ALA A 140 16.93 -45.14 -26.25
C ALA A 140 17.88 -44.01 -26.66
N ILE A 141 18.83 -44.29 -27.55
CA ILE A 141 19.81 -43.30 -28.02
C ILE A 141 19.09 -42.16 -28.75
N VAL A 142 18.16 -42.49 -29.65
CA VAL A 142 17.39 -41.48 -30.40
C VAL A 142 16.54 -40.63 -29.45
N ASN A 143 15.94 -41.23 -28.41
CA ASN A 143 15.16 -40.46 -27.44
C ASN A 143 16.04 -39.51 -26.60
N ASN A 144 17.20 -39.97 -26.12
CA ASN A 144 18.13 -39.17 -25.30
C ASN A 144 18.68 -37.94 -26.03
N LEU A 145 18.86 -38.06 -27.34
CA LEU A 145 19.54 -37.03 -28.10
C LEU A 145 18.63 -35.87 -28.54
N ILE A 146 17.33 -36.18 -28.68
CA ILE A 146 16.34 -35.30 -29.28
C ILE A 146 15.55 -34.54 -28.21
N GLU A 147 15.27 -35.19 -27.08
CA GLU A 147 14.58 -34.57 -25.96
C GLU A 147 15.23 -33.23 -25.54
N PRO A 148 16.56 -33.13 -25.37
CA PRO A 148 17.21 -31.89 -24.94
C PRO A 148 17.11 -30.77 -25.98
N VAL A 149 17.07 -31.12 -27.27
CA VAL A 149 17.01 -30.15 -28.37
C VAL A 149 15.66 -29.45 -28.43
N LEU A 150 14.60 -30.13 -27.95
CA LEU A 150 13.23 -29.62 -27.95
C LEU A 150 12.84 -28.92 -26.64
N LEU A 151 13.68 -28.94 -25.60
CA LEU A 151 13.37 -28.38 -24.28
C LEU A 151 13.09 -26.87 -24.35
N GLU A 152 13.94 -26.11 -25.03
CA GLU A 152 13.76 -24.66 -25.17
C GLU A 152 12.45 -24.32 -25.88
N ASP A 153 12.11 -25.10 -26.91
CA ASP A 153 10.91 -24.85 -27.72
C ASP A 153 9.63 -25.28 -26.97
N ARG A 154 9.69 -26.34 -26.16
CA ARG A 154 8.61 -26.71 -25.20
C ARG A 154 8.41 -25.66 -24.10
N ALA A 155 9.50 -25.07 -23.60
CA ALA A 155 9.42 -24.01 -22.60
C ALA A 155 8.76 -22.75 -23.17
N ALA A 156 9.14 -22.36 -24.40
CA ALA A 156 8.55 -21.21 -25.08
C ALA A 156 7.05 -21.40 -25.39
N VAL A 157 6.65 -22.55 -25.95
CA VAL A 157 5.22 -22.86 -26.19
C VAL A 157 4.44 -22.95 -24.87
N GLY A 158 5.08 -23.46 -23.81
CA GLY A 158 4.51 -23.51 -22.47
C GLY A 158 4.19 -22.14 -21.88
N ALA A 159 5.14 -21.21 -21.97
CA ALA A 159 4.93 -19.84 -21.53
C ALA A 159 3.76 -19.19 -22.31
N ALA A 160 3.74 -19.36 -23.64
CA ALA A 160 2.68 -18.82 -24.50
C ALA A 160 1.28 -19.38 -24.20
N LEU A 161 1.18 -20.65 -23.77
CA LEU A 161 -0.08 -21.26 -23.33
C LEU A 161 -0.50 -20.75 -21.93
N ALA A 162 0.46 -20.63 -21.01
CA ALA A 162 0.22 -20.11 -19.66
C ALA A 162 -0.26 -18.65 -19.67
N ASP A 163 0.34 -17.80 -20.51
CA ASP A 163 -0.07 -16.41 -20.69
C ASP A 163 -1.53 -16.28 -21.19
N ARG A 164 -2.04 -17.32 -21.87
CA ARG A 164 -3.42 -17.40 -22.36
C ARG A 164 -4.38 -18.11 -21.39
N GLY A 165 -3.91 -18.48 -20.20
CA GLY A 165 -4.70 -19.24 -19.22
C GLY A 165 -5.08 -20.65 -19.70
N LEU A 166 -4.41 -21.16 -20.73
CA LEU A 166 -4.66 -22.49 -21.29
C LEU A 166 -3.75 -23.48 -20.59
N ASP A 167 -4.36 -24.45 -19.91
CA ASP A 167 -3.60 -25.51 -19.27
C ASP A 167 -3.14 -26.48 -20.35
N ALA A 168 -1.85 -26.44 -20.65
CA ALA A 168 -1.24 -27.46 -21.49
C ALA A 168 -1.51 -28.81 -20.79
N GLN A 169 -2.25 -29.72 -21.43
CA GLN A 169 -2.34 -31.11 -21.00
C GLN A 169 -0.98 -31.78 -21.19
N ARG A 170 0.01 -31.34 -20.42
CA ARG A 170 1.26 -32.02 -20.22
C ARG A 170 0.86 -33.25 -19.43
N ARG A 171 0.73 -34.38 -20.13
CA ARG A 171 0.86 -35.66 -19.44
C ARG A 171 2.15 -35.52 -18.66
N PRO A 172 2.13 -35.68 -17.32
CA PRO A 172 3.37 -35.64 -16.58
C PRO A 172 4.23 -36.74 -17.19
N SER A 173 5.19 -36.35 -18.02
CA SER A 173 6.46 -37.03 -18.01
C SER A 173 6.96 -36.73 -16.61
N THR A 174 6.50 -37.52 -15.64
CA THR A 174 7.25 -37.67 -14.42
C THR A 174 8.68 -37.85 -14.89
N ILE A 175 9.62 -37.12 -14.31
CA ILE A 175 11.04 -37.32 -14.60
C ILE A 175 11.32 -38.85 -14.61
N VAL A 176 10.61 -39.59 -13.75
CA VAL A 176 10.40 -41.04 -13.75
C VAL A 176 10.12 -41.64 -15.13
N GLY A 177 9.02 -41.27 -15.81
CA GLY A 177 8.62 -41.83 -17.09
C GLY A 177 9.63 -41.55 -18.19
N LEU A 178 10.26 -40.37 -18.18
CA LEU A 178 11.34 -40.06 -19.13
C LEU A 178 12.60 -40.89 -18.82
N PHE A 179 13.02 -40.93 -17.56
CA PHE A 179 14.24 -41.60 -17.13
C PHE A 179 14.14 -43.13 -17.21
N VAL A 180 12.96 -43.71 -16.98
CA VAL A 180 12.65 -45.13 -17.16
C VAL A 180 12.61 -45.49 -18.64
N LEU A 181 11.93 -44.68 -19.46
CA LEU A 181 11.92 -44.86 -20.92
C LEU A 181 13.32 -44.75 -21.53
N LEU A 182 14.23 -44.02 -20.87
CA LEU A 182 15.61 -43.83 -21.30
C LEU A 182 16.54 -44.98 -20.90
N ASN A 183 16.53 -45.38 -19.63
CA ASN A 183 17.52 -46.31 -19.10
C ASN A 183 17.15 -47.78 -19.33
N VAL A 184 15.86 -48.13 -19.27
CA VAL A 184 15.42 -49.53 -19.44
C VAL A 184 15.81 -50.10 -20.81
N PRO A 185 15.59 -49.41 -21.96
CA PRO A 185 15.99 -49.97 -23.24
C PRO A 185 17.51 -50.04 -23.39
N ILE A 186 18.29 -49.11 -22.82
CA ILE A 186 19.77 -49.18 -22.84
C ILE A 186 20.25 -50.42 -22.09
N THR A 187 19.76 -50.64 -20.87
CA THR A 187 20.11 -51.82 -20.06
C THR A 187 19.70 -53.10 -20.76
N MET A 188 18.50 -53.15 -21.36
CA MET A 188 18.05 -54.30 -22.15
C MET A 188 18.92 -54.56 -23.37
N SER A 189 19.38 -53.50 -24.03
CA SER A 189 20.21 -53.61 -25.22
C SER A 189 21.58 -54.17 -24.90
N VAL A 190 22.23 -53.62 -23.87
CA VAL A 190 23.51 -54.16 -23.39
C VAL A 190 23.35 -55.61 -22.95
N PHE A 191 22.26 -55.94 -22.25
CA PHE A 191 22.00 -57.30 -21.80
C PHE A 191 21.82 -58.29 -22.96
N PHE A 192 20.93 -58.01 -23.92
CA PHE A 192 20.69 -58.90 -25.06
C PHE A 192 21.93 -59.01 -25.96
N GLY A 193 22.71 -57.93 -26.09
CA GLY A 193 23.94 -57.94 -26.88
C GLY A 193 25.02 -58.80 -26.24
N MET A 194 25.27 -58.61 -24.94
CA MET A 194 26.23 -59.41 -24.17
C MET A 194 25.81 -60.88 -24.09
N SER A 195 24.52 -61.16 -23.89
CA SER A 195 23.99 -62.53 -23.88
C SER A 195 24.08 -63.17 -25.26
N GLY A 196 23.81 -62.40 -26.31
CA GLY A 196 24.03 -62.71 -27.72
C GLY A 196 25.44 -63.26 -27.98
N LEU A 197 26.43 -62.47 -27.58
CA LEU A 197 27.85 -62.79 -27.77
C LEU A 197 28.31 -63.93 -26.86
N ALA A 198 27.91 -63.94 -25.59
CA ALA A 198 28.30 -64.97 -24.64
C ALA A 198 27.72 -66.34 -25.01
N GLY A 199 26.46 -66.40 -25.45
CA GLY A 199 25.84 -67.65 -25.87
C GLY A 199 26.44 -68.21 -27.15
N MET A 200 26.87 -67.37 -28.11
CA MET A 200 27.64 -67.83 -29.27
C MET A 200 28.95 -68.51 -28.83
N GLY A 201 29.72 -67.87 -27.94
CA GLY A 201 30.96 -68.45 -27.42
C GLY A 201 30.75 -69.75 -26.63
N LEU A 202 29.63 -69.87 -25.91
CA LEU A 202 29.26 -71.10 -25.19
C LEU A 202 28.90 -72.24 -26.13
N VAL A 203 28.12 -71.97 -27.19
CA VAL A 203 27.75 -72.98 -28.20
C VAL A 203 29.00 -73.47 -28.93
N GLU A 204 29.88 -72.55 -29.33
CA GLU A 204 31.13 -72.91 -30.00
C GLU A 204 32.08 -73.69 -29.07
N ALA A 205 32.16 -73.31 -27.79
CA ALA A 205 32.90 -74.07 -26.79
C ALA A 205 32.34 -75.49 -26.59
N TRP A 206 31.01 -75.65 -26.56
CA TRP A 206 30.38 -76.98 -26.45
C TRP A 206 30.64 -77.84 -27.68
N ARG A 207 30.49 -77.28 -28.88
CA ARG A 207 30.83 -77.98 -30.14
C ARG A 207 32.30 -78.38 -30.18
N ALA A 208 33.20 -77.51 -29.71
CA ALA A 208 34.62 -77.85 -29.60
C ALA A 208 34.86 -79.02 -28.63
N THR A 209 34.18 -79.05 -27.47
CA THR A 209 34.30 -80.18 -26.54
C THR A 209 33.71 -81.48 -27.10
N ASP A 210 32.57 -81.42 -27.78
CA ASP A 210 31.95 -82.60 -28.41
C ASP A 210 32.84 -83.15 -29.53
N ARG A 211 33.40 -82.29 -30.39
CA ARG A 211 34.39 -82.69 -31.41
C ARG A 211 35.57 -83.44 -30.78
N VAL A 212 36.18 -82.91 -29.73
CA VAL A 212 37.31 -83.57 -29.04
C VAL A 212 36.90 -84.92 -28.44
N GLU A 213 35.71 -85.04 -27.86
CA GLU A 213 35.23 -86.30 -27.28
C GLU A 213 34.94 -87.34 -28.38
N GLN A 214 34.26 -86.96 -29.46
CA GLN A 214 34.01 -87.85 -30.59
C GLN A 214 35.30 -88.27 -31.29
N GLN A 215 36.27 -87.36 -31.43
CA GLN A 215 37.61 -87.67 -31.95
C GLN A 215 38.30 -88.75 -31.10
N ARG A 216 38.33 -88.58 -29.77
CA ARG A 216 38.90 -89.59 -28.87
C ARG A 216 38.16 -90.92 -28.93
N ARG A 217 36.84 -90.88 -29.17
CA ARG A 217 36.01 -92.08 -29.30
C ARG A 217 36.35 -92.87 -30.57
N VAL A 218 36.49 -92.21 -31.72
CA VAL A 218 36.90 -92.88 -32.96
C VAL A 218 38.35 -93.35 -32.93
N GLU A 219 39.26 -92.63 -32.28
CA GLU A 219 40.65 -93.07 -32.08
C GLU A 219 40.74 -94.33 -31.19
N ARG A 220 39.95 -94.38 -30.11
CA ARG A 220 39.81 -95.60 -29.28
C ARG A 220 39.23 -96.76 -30.09
N GLY A 221 38.20 -96.48 -30.89
CA GLY A 221 37.61 -97.47 -31.80
C GLY A 221 38.61 -98.00 -32.83
N ALA A 222 39.42 -97.13 -33.45
CA ALA A 222 40.44 -97.50 -34.42
C ALA A 222 41.53 -98.39 -33.79
N ARG A 223 41.95 -98.09 -32.54
CA ARG A 223 42.87 -98.96 -31.78
C ARG A 223 42.26 -100.31 -31.44
N ALA A 224 41.00 -100.34 -30.98
CA ALA A 224 40.29 -101.58 -30.67
C ALA A 224 40.18 -102.50 -31.90
N VAL A 225 39.89 -101.96 -33.09
CA VAL A 225 39.86 -102.73 -34.35
C VAL A 225 41.24 -103.27 -34.72
N LYS A 226 42.31 -102.52 -34.47
CA LYS A 226 43.70 -102.95 -34.70
C LYS A 226 44.11 -104.10 -33.77
N ASP A 227 43.60 -104.12 -32.55
CA ASP A 227 43.86 -105.14 -31.53
C ASP A 227 42.84 -106.31 -31.55
N ALA A 228 42.01 -106.41 -32.60
CA ALA A 228 40.95 -107.40 -32.79
C ALA A 228 39.84 -107.42 -31.71
N GLY A 229 39.58 -106.27 -31.07
CA GLY A 229 38.47 -106.06 -30.13
C GLY A 229 37.14 -105.66 -30.82
N GLU A 230 36.06 -105.67 -30.06
CA GLU A 230 34.74 -105.22 -30.52
C GLU A 230 34.68 -103.68 -30.64
N LEU A 231 33.93 -103.20 -31.63
CA LEU A 231 33.67 -101.77 -31.83
C LEU A 231 32.53 -101.30 -30.91
N ASP A 232 32.72 -100.14 -30.28
CA ASP A 232 31.68 -99.45 -29.53
C ASP A 232 30.46 -99.14 -30.43
N GLU A 233 29.26 -99.21 -29.86
CA GLU A 233 28.00 -99.03 -30.57
C GLU A 233 27.92 -97.66 -31.27
N GLY A 234 27.55 -97.65 -32.55
CA GLY A 234 27.48 -96.45 -33.39
C GLY A 234 28.77 -96.10 -34.16
N LEU A 235 29.88 -96.83 -33.94
CA LEU A 235 31.09 -96.72 -34.76
C LEU A 235 31.00 -97.66 -35.97
N ARG A 236 31.41 -97.16 -37.14
CA ARG A 236 31.45 -97.94 -38.38
C ARG A 236 32.83 -97.88 -39.04
N VAL A 237 33.28 -99.00 -39.60
CA VAL A 237 34.51 -99.04 -40.40
C VAL A 237 34.16 -98.77 -41.85
N VAL A 238 34.79 -97.78 -42.45
CA VAL A 238 34.57 -97.37 -43.85
C VAL A 238 35.92 -97.28 -44.59
N GLU A 239 35.88 -97.45 -45.91
CA GLU A 239 37.04 -97.16 -46.75
C GLU A 239 37.19 -95.64 -46.96
N ALA A 240 38.41 -95.19 -47.26
CA ALA A 240 38.70 -93.77 -47.45
C ALA A 240 37.79 -93.06 -48.48
N SER A 241 37.29 -93.77 -49.51
CA SER A 241 36.37 -93.22 -50.51
C SER A 241 34.93 -93.01 -50.00
N ALA A 242 34.58 -93.57 -48.85
CA ALA A 242 33.27 -93.48 -48.21
C ALA A 242 33.28 -92.57 -46.98
N LEU A 243 34.37 -91.82 -46.75
CA LEU A 243 34.41 -90.79 -45.72
C LEU A 243 33.43 -89.66 -46.07
N PRO A 244 32.64 -89.17 -45.09
CA PRO A 244 31.78 -88.02 -45.30
C PRO A 244 32.60 -86.80 -45.75
N GLU A 245 32.06 -86.06 -46.73
CA GLU A 245 32.73 -84.91 -47.36
C GLU A 245 33.16 -83.84 -46.35
N VAL A 246 32.44 -83.72 -45.24
CA VAL A 246 32.73 -82.80 -44.10
C VAL A 246 34.07 -83.09 -43.44
N VAL A 247 34.58 -84.33 -43.52
CA VAL A 247 35.88 -84.74 -42.97
C VAL A 247 36.98 -84.79 -44.05
N GLY A 248 36.64 -84.46 -45.32
CA GLY A 248 37.43 -84.75 -46.51
C GLY A 248 38.71 -83.93 -46.78
N GLU A 249 39.10 -83.00 -45.91
CA GLU A 249 40.35 -82.21 -46.02
C GLU A 249 41.29 -82.51 -44.83
N LEU A 250 41.90 -83.70 -44.81
CA LEU A 250 42.77 -84.15 -43.70
C LEU A 250 44.23 -83.70 -43.88
N GLY A 251 44.80 -83.08 -42.84
CA GLY A 251 46.23 -82.80 -42.70
C GLY A 251 47.05 -84.05 -42.28
N PRO A 252 48.39 -84.03 -42.41
CA PRO A 252 49.21 -85.23 -42.29
C PRO A 252 49.40 -85.69 -40.83
N GLY A 253 48.88 -86.85 -40.45
CA GLY A 253 49.22 -87.54 -39.19
C GLY A 253 48.28 -88.70 -38.81
N ASP A 254 48.75 -89.59 -37.93
CA ASP A 254 48.05 -90.76 -37.34
C ASP A 254 46.95 -90.38 -36.31
N GLU A 255 46.42 -89.16 -36.34
CA GLU A 255 45.42 -88.65 -35.38
C GLU A 255 44.01 -88.67 -35.99
N GLY A 256 42.99 -88.85 -35.14
CA GLY A 256 41.60 -88.72 -35.57
C GLY A 256 41.24 -87.27 -35.84
N VAL A 257 40.18 -87.04 -36.61
CA VAL A 257 39.62 -85.70 -36.86
C VAL A 257 38.13 -85.74 -36.58
N ALA A 258 37.60 -84.70 -35.95
CA ALA A 258 36.17 -84.53 -35.76
C ALA A 258 35.74 -83.13 -36.20
N GLU A 259 34.72 -83.09 -37.05
CA GLU A 259 34.15 -81.86 -37.58
C GLU A 259 32.63 -81.90 -37.42
N THR A 260 32.01 -80.76 -37.13
CA THR A 260 30.57 -80.67 -36.90
C THR A 260 29.88 -80.14 -38.16
N ASP A 261 28.96 -80.92 -38.74
CA ASP A 261 28.03 -80.45 -39.76
C ASP A 261 26.90 -79.69 -39.07
N VAL A 262 26.99 -78.37 -39.12
CA VAL A 262 26.10 -77.45 -38.41
C VAL A 262 24.68 -77.45 -39.02
N VAL A 263 24.53 -77.82 -40.30
CA VAL A 263 23.21 -77.85 -40.98
C VAL A 263 22.43 -79.11 -40.62
N ARG A 264 23.12 -80.24 -40.54
CA ARG A 264 22.49 -81.51 -40.18
C ARG A 264 22.43 -81.76 -38.68
N GLY A 265 23.11 -80.93 -37.88
CA GLY A 265 23.21 -81.10 -36.44
C GLY A 265 23.95 -82.39 -36.06
N LEU A 266 25.01 -82.73 -36.80
CA LEU A 266 25.76 -83.97 -36.62
C LEU A 266 27.24 -83.65 -36.40
N THR A 267 27.85 -84.24 -35.38
CA THR A 267 29.31 -84.29 -35.23
C THR A 267 29.81 -85.57 -35.91
N VAL A 268 30.65 -85.40 -36.94
CA VAL A 268 31.27 -86.49 -37.67
C VAL A 268 32.73 -86.58 -37.25
N ALA A 269 33.12 -87.72 -36.68
CA ALA A 269 34.51 -87.99 -36.34
C ALA A 269 35.02 -89.18 -37.15
N ALA A 270 36.28 -89.14 -37.57
CA ALA A 270 36.96 -90.23 -38.28
C ALA A 270 38.40 -90.42 -37.78
N ALA A 271 38.86 -91.65 -37.61
CA ALA A 271 40.25 -91.97 -37.29
C ALA A 271 40.82 -93.10 -38.17
N PRO A 272 42.09 -93.02 -38.61
CA PRO A 272 42.68 -94.02 -39.48
C PRO A 272 43.10 -95.28 -38.71
N ILE A 273 42.95 -96.46 -39.34
CA ILE A 273 43.37 -97.75 -38.76
C ILE A 273 44.80 -98.12 -39.23
N GLY A 274 45.24 -97.57 -40.37
CA GLY A 274 46.59 -97.72 -40.94
C GLY A 274 46.67 -98.59 -42.21
N ASP A 275 45.57 -99.24 -42.61
CA ASP A 275 45.45 -100.15 -43.76
C ASP A 275 44.56 -99.57 -44.89
N GLY A 276 44.30 -98.27 -44.87
CA GLY A 276 43.39 -97.58 -45.80
C GLY A 276 41.93 -97.53 -45.33
N ARG A 277 41.60 -98.17 -44.20
CA ARG A 277 40.28 -98.10 -43.56
C ARG A 277 40.26 -97.09 -42.40
N TRP A 278 39.07 -96.56 -42.14
CA TRP A 278 38.79 -95.53 -41.15
C TRP A 278 37.64 -95.96 -40.24
N VAL A 279 37.72 -95.63 -38.95
CA VAL A 279 36.57 -95.72 -38.03
C VAL A 279 35.88 -94.37 -38.02
N VAL A 280 34.57 -94.37 -38.28
CA VAL A 280 33.73 -93.16 -38.31
C VAL A 280 32.63 -93.25 -37.25
N ALA A 281 32.39 -92.14 -36.57
CA ALA A 281 31.20 -91.91 -35.74
C ALA A 281 30.40 -90.74 -36.33
N GLU A 282 29.08 -90.91 -36.41
CA GLU A 282 28.14 -89.82 -36.67
C GLU A 282 27.19 -89.74 -35.47
N VAL A 283 27.26 -88.64 -34.74
CA VAL A 283 26.46 -88.44 -33.52
C VAL A 283 25.68 -87.14 -33.65
N GLU A 284 24.40 -87.18 -33.30
CA GLU A 284 23.53 -86.00 -33.26
C GLU A 284 24.02 -85.04 -32.17
N THR A 285 24.30 -83.80 -32.56
CA THR A 285 24.82 -82.77 -31.68
C THR A 285 23.67 -82.24 -30.82
N GLU A 286 23.66 -82.60 -29.53
CA GLU A 286 22.67 -82.08 -28.59
C GLU A 286 23.02 -80.63 -28.19
N GLU A 287 22.58 -79.67 -29.00
CA GLU A 287 22.69 -78.26 -28.65
C GLU A 287 21.70 -77.97 -27.50
N ARG A 288 22.19 -77.71 -26.27
CA ARG A 288 21.32 -77.41 -25.10
C ARG A 288 20.71 -76.00 -25.18
N LEU A 289 20.16 -75.66 -26.33
CA LEU A 289 19.53 -74.39 -26.67
C LEU A 289 18.41 -74.01 -25.70
N GLY A 290 17.64 -74.98 -25.22
CA GLY A 290 16.57 -74.73 -24.25
C GLY A 290 17.06 -74.09 -22.94
N LEU A 291 18.26 -74.43 -22.48
CA LEU A 291 18.82 -73.91 -21.23
C LEU A 291 19.39 -72.49 -21.42
N ILE A 292 20.02 -72.23 -22.56
CA ILE A 292 20.46 -70.89 -22.98
C ILE A 292 19.24 -69.97 -23.14
N LEU A 293 18.19 -70.46 -23.81
CA LEU A 293 16.93 -69.74 -24.00
C LEU A 293 16.27 -69.37 -22.67
N ALA A 294 16.19 -70.31 -21.73
CA ALA A 294 15.63 -70.06 -20.40
C ALA A 294 16.44 -69.03 -19.61
N PHE A 295 17.77 -69.07 -19.70
CA PHE A 295 18.66 -68.12 -19.03
C PHE A 295 18.53 -66.70 -19.63
N VAL A 296 18.55 -66.60 -20.96
CA VAL A 296 18.46 -65.31 -21.67
C VAL A 296 17.09 -64.66 -21.50
N LEU A 297 16.00 -65.43 -21.51
CA LEU A 297 14.65 -64.90 -21.30
C LEU A 297 14.35 -64.61 -19.82
N GLY A 298 14.97 -65.35 -18.89
CA GLY A 298 14.73 -65.21 -17.45
C GLY A 298 15.44 -64.00 -16.80
N LEU A 299 16.69 -63.71 -17.18
CA LEU A 299 17.48 -62.64 -16.54
C LEU A 299 16.87 -61.22 -16.67
N PRO A 300 16.33 -60.81 -17.84
CA PRO A 300 15.66 -59.53 -18.00
C PRO A 300 14.52 -59.29 -17.01
N LEU A 301 13.77 -60.37 -16.73
CA LEU A 301 12.62 -60.34 -15.83
C LEU A 301 13.03 -59.95 -14.39
N PHE A 302 14.30 -60.17 -14.03
CA PHE A 302 14.85 -59.82 -12.72
C PHE A 302 15.49 -58.41 -12.67
N PHE A 303 16.25 -58.02 -13.69
CA PHE A 303 17.01 -56.76 -13.67
C PHE A 303 16.19 -55.52 -14.05
N VAL A 304 15.24 -55.64 -14.99
CA VAL A 304 14.43 -54.50 -15.44
C VAL A 304 13.60 -53.88 -14.32
N PRO A 305 12.90 -54.66 -13.48
CA PRO A 305 12.14 -54.10 -12.37
C PRO A 305 13.02 -53.33 -11.37
N GLY A 306 14.23 -53.83 -11.09
CA GLY A 306 15.15 -53.18 -10.15
C GLY A 306 15.64 -51.81 -10.63
N VAL A 307 16.06 -51.71 -11.90
CA VAL A 307 16.48 -50.44 -12.50
C VAL A 307 15.31 -49.46 -12.62
N ALA A 308 14.12 -49.95 -12.98
CA ALA A 308 12.92 -49.13 -13.02
C ALA A 308 12.56 -48.59 -11.63
N ALA A 309 12.63 -49.42 -10.58
CA ALA A 309 12.34 -49.03 -9.21
C ALA A 309 13.34 -48.00 -8.65
N ALA A 310 14.65 -48.20 -8.87
CA ALA A 310 15.68 -47.25 -8.44
C ALA A 310 15.51 -45.87 -9.09
N ASN A 311 15.24 -45.86 -10.40
CA ASN A 311 15.00 -44.62 -11.15
C ASN A 311 13.70 -43.92 -10.73
N TRP A 312 12.65 -44.69 -10.42
CA TRP A 312 11.41 -44.15 -9.88
C TRP A 312 11.62 -43.51 -8.51
N SER A 313 12.45 -44.11 -7.65
CA SER A 313 12.77 -43.55 -6.34
C SER A 313 13.43 -42.18 -6.43
N VAL A 314 14.50 -42.03 -7.23
CA VAL A 314 15.21 -40.74 -7.37
C VAL A 314 14.30 -39.66 -7.96
N SER A 315 13.56 -39.99 -9.01
CA SER A 315 12.71 -39.03 -9.71
C SER A 315 11.49 -38.61 -8.88
N SER A 316 10.93 -39.53 -8.07
CA SER A 316 9.81 -39.22 -7.17
C SER A 316 10.26 -38.32 -6.01
N ALA A 317 11.50 -38.47 -5.52
CA ALA A 317 12.05 -37.60 -4.49
C ALA A 317 12.15 -36.12 -4.94
N ILE A 318 12.68 -35.87 -6.14
CA ILE A 318 12.79 -34.51 -6.71
C ILE A 318 11.41 -33.91 -6.98
N ALA A 319 10.51 -34.69 -7.58
CA ALA A 319 9.16 -34.22 -7.92
C ALA A 319 8.36 -33.84 -6.67
N LYS A 320 8.49 -34.61 -5.58
CA LYS A 320 7.82 -34.32 -4.31
C LYS A 320 8.25 -32.97 -3.74
N GLN A 321 9.54 -32.64 -3.78
CA GLN A 321 10.07 -31.40 -3.21
C GLN A 321 9.66 -30.16 -4.02
N LEU A 322 9.70 -30.25 -5.35
CA LEU A 322 9.21 -29.16 -6.20
C LEU A 322 7.70 -28.94 -6.00
N ALA A 323 6.94 -30.00 -5.73
CA ALA A 323 5.52 -29.88 -5.39
C ALA A 323 5.31 -29.18 -4.03
N GLU A 324 6.15 -29.47 -3.04
CA GLU A 324 6.12 -28.80 -1.73
C GLU A 324 6.46 -27.30 -1.83
N VAL A 325 7.53 -26.94 -2.55
CA VAL A 325 7.91 -25.53 -2.82
C VAL A 325 6.82 -24.82 -3.62
N ARG A 326 6.24 -25.47 -4.64
CA ARG A 326 5.11 -24.93 -5.39
C ARG A 326 3.91 -24.66 -4.47
N GLY A 327 3.56 -25.61 -3.61
CA GLY A 327 2.45 -25.46 -2.66
C GLY A 327 2.69 -24.31 -1.68
N ALA A 328 3.91 -24.17 -1.15
CA ALA A 328 4.28 -23.02 -0.32
C ALA A 328 4.18 -21.69 -1.08
N THR A 329 4.74 -21.63 -2.29
CA THR A 329 4.67 -20.44 -3.16
C THR A 329 3.23 -20.05 -3.43
N GLN A 330 2.36 -21.03 -3.70
CA GLN A 330 0.94 -20.80 -3.94
C GLN A 330 0.23 -20.23 -2.70
N ARG A 331 0.54 -20.72 -1.50
CA ARG A 331 0.00 -20.16 -0.25
C ARG A 331 0.44 -18.71 -0.01
N VAL A 332 1.71 -18.37 -0.31
CA VAL A 332 2.19 -16.98 -0.29
C VAL A 332 1.43 -16.12 -1.30
N LEU A 333 1.22 -16.61 -2.52
CA LEU A 333 0.56 -15.85 -3.59
C LEU A 333 -0.94 -15.64 -3.37
N GLU A 334 -1.65 -16.66 -2.86
CA GLU A 334 -3.10 -16.62 -2.69
C GLU A 334 -3.52 -15.94 -1.39
N ALA A 335 -2.83 -16.21 -0.29
CA ALA A 335 -3.25 -15.82 1.05
C ALA A 335 -2.24 -14.90 1.77
N GLY A 336 -1.02 -14.72 1.22
CA GLY A 336 0.05 -14.02 1.93
C GLY A 336 0.56 -14.77 3.16
N GLU A 337 0.30 -16.08 3.26
CA GLU A 337 0.77 -16.91 4.38
C GLU A 337 2.29 -17.06 4.31
N ILE A 338 3.02 -16.48 5.27
CA ILE A 338 4.49 -16.55 5.31
C ILE A 338 4.98 -17.26 6.58
N ARG A 339 4.39 -16.94 7.74
CA ARG A 339 4.82 -17.45 9.06
C ARG A 339 4.62 -18.97 9.23
N ASP A 340 3.55 -19.53 8.67
CA ASP A 340 3.25 -20.97 8.80
C ASP A 340 3.95 -21.83 7.74
N ILE A 341 4.83 -21.24 6.93
CA ILE A 341 5.61 -21.96 5.93
C ILE A 341 6.97 -22.35 6.55
N GLY A 342 7.02 -23.60 7.04
CA GLY A 342 8.27 -24.20 7.51
C GLY A 342 9.36 -24.21 6.43
N ARG A 343 10.62 -24.06 6.87
CA ARG A 343 11.77 -24.06 5.96
C ARG A 343 12.05 -25.45 5.40
N PHE A 344 12.21 -25.52 4.09
CA PHE A 344 12.48 -26.77 3.40
C PHE A 344 13.96 -27.15 3.56
N ARG A 345 14.25 -28.39 3.93
CA ARG A 345 15.64 -28.87 4.00
C ARG A 345 16.14 -29.24 2.60
N PRO A 346 17.25 -28.67 2.12
CA PRO A 346 17.83 -29.10 0.85
C PRO A 346 18.37 -30.54 1.01
N PRO A 347 17.92 -31.50 0.19
CA PRO A 347 18.31 -32.91 0.31
C PRO A 347 19.70 -33.21 -0.26
N SER A 348 20.18 -32.32 -1.12
CA SER A 348 21.35 -32.48 -1.99
C SER A 348 21.98 -31.11 -2.16
N ASN A 349 23.27 -31.08 -2.47
CA ASN A 349 24.03 -29.84 -2.66
C ASN A 349 24.18 -29.50 -4.15
N ASP A 350 23.07 -29.62 -4.88
CA ASP A 350 22.94 -29.36 -6.31
C ASP A 350 22.08 -28.12 -6.57
N GLU A 351 21.68 -27.91 -7.82
CA GLU A 351 20.86 -26.77 -8.25
C GLU A 351 19.48 -26.78 -7.58
N VAL A 352 18.92 -27.95 -7.27
CA VAL A 352 17.63 -28.08 -6.56
C VAL A 352 17.81 -27.65 -5.11
N GLY A 353 18.90 -28.07 -4.47
CA GLY A 353 19.27 -27.62 -3.13
C GLY A 353 19.53 -26.11 -3.07
N ALA A 354 20.17 -25.52 -4.08
CA ALA A 354 20.38 -24.08 -4.18
C ALA A 354 19.07 -23.31 -4.28
N LEU A 355 18.16 -23.74 -5.17
CA LEU A 355 16.84 -23.14 -5.33
C LEU A 355 16.03 -23.16 -4.02
N ILE A 356 16.09 -24.27 -3.27
CA ILE A 356 15.43 -24.37 -1.96
C ILE A 356 16.02 -23.38 -0.95
N ARG A 357 17.35 -23.19 -0.93
CA ARG A 357 18.00 -22.20 -0.05
C ARG A 357 17.59 -20.77 -0.40
N ASP A 358 17.58 -20.43 -1.69
CA ASP A 358 17.19 -19.10 -2.14
C ASP A 358 15.71 -18.83 -1.83
N PHE A 359 14.84 -19.83 -2.02
CA PHE A 359 13.43 -19.75 -1.66
C PHE A 359 13.24 -19.56 -0.14
N ASN A 360 13.97 -20.30 0.70
CA ASN A 360 13.96 -20.11 2.15
C ASN A 360 14.44 -18.70 2.53
N GLY A 361 15.49 -18.19 1.88
CA GLY A 361 15.99 -16.83 2.11
C GLY A 361 14.97 -15.75 1.75
N MET A 362 14.20 -15.95 0.68
CA MET A 362 13.07 -15.07 0.33
C MET A 362 11.98 -15.11 1.41
N LEU A 363 11.65 -16.29 1.95
CA LEU A 363 10.70 -16.40 3.07
C LEU A 363 11.23 -15.68 4.32
N ASP A 364 12.52 -15.77 4.64
CA ASP A 364 13.12 -15.07 5.78
C ASP A 364 12.97 -13.54 5.67
N VAL A 365 13.17 -12.98 4.47
CA VAL A 365 12.99 -11.54 4.18
C VAL A 365 11.54 -11.13 4.42
N LEU A 366 10.59 -11.93 3.94
CA LEU A 366 9.16 -11.63 4.08
C LEU A 366 8.67 -11.79 5.53
N GLU A 367 9.17 -12.78 6.24
CA GLU A 367 8.82 -13.03 7.65
C GLU A 367 9.33 -11.91 8.56
N GLU A 368 10.58 -11.47 8.38
CA GLU A 368 11.17 -10.34 9.12
C GLU A 368 10.33 -9.06 8.99
N LEU A 369 9.88 -8.73 7.77
CA LEU A 369 9.04 -7.56 7.52
C LEU A 369 7.62 -7.72 8.05
N ALA A 370 7.06 -8.93 8.01
CA ALA A 370 5.76 -9.22 8.61
C ALA A 370 5.81 -9.09 10.15
N ASP A 371 6.89 -9.55 10.77
CA ASP A 371 7.13 -9.40 12.20
C ASP A 371 7.29 -7.93 12.60
N ALA A 372 8.07 -7.17 11.82
CA ALA A 372 8.20 -5.72 12.00
C ALA A 372 6.85 -5.00 11.86
N ALA A 373 6.03 -5.35 10.86
CA ALA A 373 4.70 -4.79 10.70
C ALA A 373 3.78 -5.11 11.88
N HIS A 374 3.88 -6.31 12.46
CA HIS A 374 3.15 -6.67 13.67
C HIS A 374 3.56 -5.83 14.87
N LEU A 375 4.87 -5.63 15.09
CA LEU A 375 5.38 -4.77 16.18
C LEU A 375 4.90 -3.31 16.01
N VAL A 376 4.96 -2.79 14.78
CA VAL A 376 4.46 -1.45 14.43
C VAL A 376 2.96 -1.33 14.70
N SER A 377 2.17 -2.35 14.35
CA SER A 377 0.73 -2.38 14.64
C SER A 377 0.42 -2.39 16.14
N GLY A 378 1.33 -2.96 16.94
CA GLY A 378 1.29 -2.93 18.41
C GLY A 378 1.69 -1.58 19.00
N GLY A 379 2.15 -0.63 18.18
CA GLY A 379 2.62 0.68 18.60
C GLY A 379 4.13 0.79 18.76
N ASN A 380 4.90 -0.30 18.61
CA ASN A 380 6.35 -0.21 18.68
C ASN A 380 6.89 0.37 17.38
N LEU A 381 7.30 1.63 17.42
CA LEU A 381 7.98 2.28 16.30
C LEU A 381 9.49 2.28 16.50
N THR A 382 10.08 1.55 17.44
CA THR A 382 11.55 1.47 17.63
C THR A 382 12.20 0.33 16.85
N VAL A 383 11.41 -0.40 16.06
CA VAL A 383 11.91 -1.50 15.22
C VAL A 383 13.04 -1.04 14.30
N GLU A 384 14.15 -1.77 14.34
CA GLU A 384 15.29 -1.62 13.44
C GLU A 384 15.32 -2.76 12.43
N LEU A 385 15.64 -2.42 11.18
CA LEU A 385 15.72 -3.34 10.05
C LEU A 385 17.09 -3.17 9.41
N ASP A 386 18.00 -4.11 9.65
CA ASP A 386 19.41 -4.02 9.25
C ASP A 386 19.65 -4.44 7.79
N ARG A 387 18.79 -5.31 7.26
CA ARG A 387 18.99 -5.90 5.94
C ARG A 387 18.74 -4.86 4.83
N PRO A 388 19.64 -4.72 3.85
CA PRO A 388 19.47 -3.78 2.74
C PRO A 388 18.52 -4.33 1.66
N GLY A 389 17.90 -3.43 0.89
CA GLY A 389 17.11 -3.76 -0.29
C GLY A 389 15.83 -2.95 -0.37
N ASP A 390 15.26 -2.82 -1.57
CA ASP A 390 14.15 -1.90 -1.87
C ASP A 390 12.97 -2.01 -0.89
N LEU A 391 12.60 -3.24 -0.50
CA LEU A 391 11.48 -3.48 0.41
C LEU A 391 11.80 -3.05 1.85
N HIS A 392 13.02 -3.32 2.33
CA HIS A 392 13.49 -2.88 3.64
C HIS A 392 13.65 -1.35 3.68
N ASP A 393 14.17 -0.75 2.61
CA ASP A 393 14.36 0.70 2.48
C ASP A 393 13.01 1.44 2.49
N ALA A 394 12.02 0.92 1.75
CA ALA A 394 10.66 1.44 1.76
C ALA A 394 10.03 1.35 3.17
N PHE A 395 10.20 0.23 3.87
CA PHE A 395 9.68 0.04 5.22
C PHE A 395 10.37 0.97 6.23
N ARG A 396 11.69 1.15 6.15
CA ARG A 396 12.45 2.12 6.96
C ARG A 396 11.97 3.56 6.71
N GLY A 397 11.72 3.92 5.45
CA GLY A 397 11.16 5.22 5.08
C GLY A 397 9.76 5.44 5.67
N MET A 398 8.91 4.41 5.64
CA MET A 398 7.59 4.44 6.28
C MET A 398 7.70 4.63 7.81
N LEU A 399 8.55 3.84 8.48
CA LEU A 399 8.82 3.97 9.91
C LEU A 399 9.31 5.38 10.28
N GLY A 400 10.25 5.94 9.52
CA GLY A 400 10.75 7.29 9.73
C GLY A 400 9.63 8.34 9.69
N ARG A 401 8.76 8.29 8.66
CA ARG A 401 7.62 9.21 8.53
C ARG A 401 6.58 9.03 9.64
N LEU A 402 6.31 7.81 10.06
CA LEU A 402 5.41 7.53 11.18
C LEU A 402 5.95 8.10 12.49
N ARG A 403 7.24 7.89 12.78
CA ARG A 403 7.92 8.47 13.96
C ARG A 403 7.83 9.99 13.96
N GLU A 404 8.14 10.62 12.82
CA GLU A 404 8.04 12.08 12.65
C GLU A 404 6.62 12.59 12.89
N THR A 405 5.62 11.93 12.30
CA THR A 405 4.21 12.31 12.46
C THR A 405 3.76 12.20 13.92
N VAL A 406 4.09 11.10 14.61
CA VAL A 406 3.76 10.91 16.03
C VAL A 406 4.47 11.96 16.90
N ALA A 407 5.73 12.27 16.62
CA ALA A 407 6.47 13.31 17.33
C ALA A 407 5.84 14.69 17.12
N GLN A 408 5.43 15.02 15.90
CA GLN A 408 4.76 16.29 15.57
C GLN A 408 3.39 16.40 16.26
N ILE A 409 2.61 15.31 16.31
CA ILE A 409 1.33 15.29 17.05
C ILE A 409 1.57 15.51 18.55
N ARG A 410 2.59 14.87 19.15
CA ARG A 410 2.95 15.10 20.56
C ARG A 410 3.32 16.56 20.84
N ALA A 411 4.15 17.16 19.98
CA ALA A 411 4.51 18.57 20.11
C ALA A 411 3.27 19.48 20.02
N THR A 412 2.41 19.23 19.04
CA THR A 412 1.18 20.00 18.82
C THR A 412 0.20 19.85 20.00
N ALA A 413 0.11 18.66 20.59
CA ALA A 413 -0.71 18.42 21.78
C ALA A 413 -0.20 19.22 23.00
N LEU A 414 1.12 19.28 23.20
CA LEU A 414 1.72 20.10 24.26
C LEU A 414 1.46 21.60 24.04
N ASP A 415 1.64 22.09 22.81
CA ASP A 415 1.35 23.48 22.46
C ASP A 415 -0.13 23.81 22.69
N LEU A 416 -1.04 22.89 22.33
CA LEU A 416 -2.47 23.06 22.53
C LEU A 416 -2.86 23.09 24.02
N ALA A 417 -2.25 22.22 24.84
CA ALA A 417 -2.45 22.21 26.29
C ALA A 417 -1.96 23.52 26.95
N SER A 418 -0.82 24.06 26.47
CA SER A 418 -0.29 25.34 26.93
C SER A 418 -1.22 26.49 26.55
N ALA A 419 -1.61 26.57 25.27
CA ALA A 419 -2.53 27.59 24.78
C ALA A 419 -3.90 27.55 25.48
N ALA A 420 -4.42 26.35 25.76
CA ALA A 420 -5.64 26.17 26.52
C ALA A 420 -5.50 26.70 27.97
N SER A 421 -4.37 26.44 28.62
CA SER A 421 -4.09 26.93 29.97
C SER A 421 -3.96 28.46 30.01
N GLU A 422 -3.30 29.05 29.02
CA GLU A 422 -3.21 30.52 28.86
C GLU A 422 -4.59 31.14 28.62
N LEU A 423 -5.40 30.59 27.71
CA LEU A 423 -6.76 31.06 27.46
C LEU A 423 -7.64 30.97 28.71
N GLN A 424 -7.48 29.92 29.51
CA GLN A 424 -8.22 29.78 30.76
C GLN A 424 -7.82 30.85 31.78
N ALA A 425 -6.53 31.18 31.89
CA ALA A 425 -6.06 32.28 32.75
C ALA A 425 -6.57 33.64 32.25
N VAL A 426 -6.52 33.89 30.94
CA VAL A 426 -7.06 35.11 30.32
C VAL A 426 -8.56 35.23 30.57
N ALA A 427 -9.33 34.15 30.38
CA ALA A 427 -10.76 34.14 30.63
C ALA A 427 -11.10 34.41 32.11
N GLN A 428 -10.30 33.90 33.05
CA GLN A 428 -10.46 34.18 34.47
C GLN A 428 -10.23 35.66 34.80
N GLU A 429 -9.16 36.27 34.29
CA GLU A 429 -8.93 37.70 34.52
C GLU A 429 -10.00 38.55 33.83
N GLN A 430 -10.40 38.19 32.61
CA GLN A 430 -11.48 38.86 31.90
C GLN A 430 -12.81 38.78 32.68
N ALA A 431 -13.12 37.64 33.30
CA ALA A 431 -14.30 37.52 34.15
C ALA A 431 -14.24 38.45 35.37
N ARG A 432 -13.03 38.64 35.93
CA ARG A 432 -12.80 39.61 37.01
C ARG A 432 -13.02 41.05 36.53
N VAL A 433 -12.53 41.39 35.33
CA VAL A 433 -12.74 42.70 34.69
C VAL A 433 -14.22 42.95 34.40
N VAL A 434 -14.95 41.98 33.86
CA VAL A 434 -16.40 42.08 33.61
C VAL A 434 -17.16 42.35 34.90
N ASN A 435 -16.84 41.63 35.99
CA ASN A 435 -17.45 41.89 37.29
C ASN A 435 -17.18 43.31 37.81
N GLN A 436 -15.96 43.81 37.63
CA GLN A 436 -15.62 45.17 38.01
C GLN A 436 -16.37 46.21 37.14
N GLN A 437 -16.44 45.98 35.83
CA GLN A 437 -17.20 46.83 34.91
C GLN A 437 -18.68 46.86 35.25
N SER A 438 -19.30 45.71 35.57
CA SER A 438 -20.70 45.66 36.02
C SER A 438 -20.96 46.54 37.24
N ARG A 439 -20.04 46.55 38.21
CA ARG A 439 -20.14 47.43 39.39
C ARG A 439 -20.01 48.90 39.01
N THR A 440 -19.04 49.25 38.16
CA THR A 440 -18.85 50.63 37.69
C THR A 440 -20.04 51.12 36.88
N VAL A 441 -20.64 50.28 36.03
CA VAL A 441 -21.86 50.64 35.27
C VAL A 441 -23.04 50.89 36.22
N ALA A 442 -23.21 50.05 37.25
CA ALA A 442 -24.26 50.27 38.25
C ALA A 442 -24.05 51.57 39.04
N GLU A 443 -22.81 51.86 39.45
CA GLU A 443 -22.45 53.09 40.14
C GLU A 443 -22.70 54.33 39.28
N VAL A 444 -22.20 54.33 38.04
CA VAL A 444 -22.43 55.44 37.10
C VAL A 444 -23.92 55.59 36.78
N GLY A 445 -24.65 54.49 36.60
CA GLY A 445 -26.11 54.49 36.44
C GLY A 445 -26.82 55.22 37.58
N GLY A 446 -26.44 54.92 38.83
CA GLY A 446 -26.95 55.61 40.01
C GLY A 446 -26.61 57.10 40.03
N THR A 447 -25.38 57.49 39.64
CA THR A 447 -25.01 58.92 39.55
C THR A 447 -25.80 59.68 38.49
N VAL A 448 -26.11 59.03 37.35
CA VAL A 448 -26.92 59.62 36.28
C VAL A 448 -28.36 59.82 36.76
N GLU A 449 -28.92 58.88 37.52
CA GLU A 449 -30.24 59.02 38.13
C GLU A 449 -30.29 60.18 39.13
N LEU A 450 -29.27 60.29 39.99
CA LEU A 450 -29.15 61.43 40.93
C LEU A 450 -29.05 62.77 40.19
N LEU A 451 -28.30 62.84 39.09
CA LEU A 451 -28.20 64.04 38.26
C LEU A 451 -29.53 64.41 37.60
N ALA A 452 -30.33 63.41 37.20
CA ALA A 452 -31.64 63.65 36.61
C ALA A 452 -32.61 64.27 37.63
N ASN A 453 -32.61 63.71 38.84
CA ASN A 453 -33.41 64.24 39.96
C ASN A 453 -32.95 65.66 40.35
N ALA A 454 -31.64 65.88 40.47
CA ALA A 454 -31.09 67.21 40.79
C ALA A 454 -31.45 68.26 39.73
N ALA A 455 -31.42 67.91 38.44
CA ALA A 455 -31.85 68.81 37.38
C ALA A 455 -33.35 69.14 37.49
N HIS A 456 -34.19 68.17 37.87
CA HIS A 456 -35.61 68.42 38.10
C HIS A 456 -35.84 69.40 39.26
N ASP A 457 -35.19 69.15 40.40
CA ASP A 457 -35.31 70.00 41.60
C ASP A 457 -34.81 71.43 41.37
N ILE A 458 -33.69 71.59 40.64
CA ILE A 458 -33.16 72.90 40.26
C ILE A 458 -34.15 73.65 39.35
N THR A 459 -34.78 72.95 38.41
CA THR A 459 -35.78 73.56 37.51
C THR A 459 -36.97 74.08 38.30
N GLN A 460 -37.53 73.27 39.20
CA GLN A 460 -38.65 73.68 40.06
C GLN A 460 -38.27 74.84 40.99
N THR A 461 -37.05 74.84 41.52
CA THR A 461 -36.55 75.93 42.37
C THR A 461 -36.39 77.22 41.56
N ALA A 462 -35.87 77.14 40.33
CA ALA A 462 -35.72 78.28 39.44
C ALA A 462 -37.08 78.89 39.04
N GLU A 463 -38.09 78.06 38.80
CA GLU A 463 -39.48 78.51 38.57
C GLU A 463 -40.01 79.29 39.78
N GLY A 464 -39.85 78.77 41.01
CA GLY A 464 -40.25 79.49 42.21
C GLY A 464 -39.51 80.82 42.43
N VAL A 465 -38.23 80.90 42.06
CA VAL A 465 -37.47 82.16 42.10
C VAL A 465 -37.98 83.15 41.05
N LEU A 466 -38.34 82.67 39.86
CA LEU A 466 -38.92 83.49 38.80
C LEU A 466 -40.27 84.09 39.24
N ASP A 467 -41.17 83.26 39.78
CA ASP A 467 -42.48 83.71 40.27
C ASP A 467 -42.34 84.78 41.35
N ASN A 468 -41.42 84.58 42.31
CA ASN A 468 -41.14 85.57 43.36
C ASN A 468 -40.59 86.88 42.80
N ALA A 469 -39.73 86.82 41.77
CA ALA A 469 -39.19 88.00 41.12
C ALA A 469 -40.27 88.77 40.35
N GLU A 470 -41.15 88.07 39.62
CA GLU A 470 -42.27 88.66 38.90
C GLU A 470 -43.30 89.28 39.85
N GLN A 471 -43.59 88.63 40.98
CA GLN A 471 -44.42 89.20 42.04
C GLN A 471 -43.79 90.46 42.63
N THR A 472 -42.47 90.45 42.88
CA THR A 472 -41.74 91.62 43.39
C THR A 472 -41.80 92.80 42.42
N LEU A 473 -41.71 92.55 41.11
CA LEU A 473 -41.88 93.58 40.07
C LEU A 473 -43.27 94.18 40.12
N SER A 474 -44.31 93.33 40.16
CA SER A 474 -45.71 93.78 40.26
C SER A 474 -45.95 94.66 41.50
N THR A 475 -45.52 94.21 42.68
CA THR A 475 -45.68 94.98 43.93
C THR A 475 -44.87 96.28 43.91
N THR A 476 -43.70 96.29 43.25
CA THR A 476 -42.88 97.50 43.06
C THR A 476 -43.59 98.53 42.19
N ASP A 477 -44.18 98.10 41.07
CA ASP A 477 -44.95 98.99 40.19
C ASP A 477 -46.18 99.58 40.89
N GLU A 478 -46.89 98.77 41.69
CA GLU A 478 -47.99 99.24 42.54
C GLU A 478 -47.53 100.29 43.57
N MET A 479 -46.38 100.07 44.23
CA MET A 479 -45.81 101.01 45.18
C MET A 479 -45.44 102.35 44.52
N VAL A 480 -44.80 102.31 43.34
CA VAL A 480 -44.48 103.53 42.58
C VAL A 480 -45.77 104.28 42.23
N GLY A 481 -46.81 103.58 41.77
CA GLY A 481 -48.13 104.17 41.53
C GLY A 481 -48.70 104.87 42.75
N LYS A 482 -48.67 104.23 43.93
CA LYS A 482 -49.15 104.82 45.18
C LYS A 482 -48.34 106.05 45.63
N ILE A 483 -47.03 106.05 45.43
CA ILE A 483 -46.20 107.21 45.77
C ILE A 483 -46.45 108.38 44.81
N THR A 484 -46.69 108.12 43.52
CA THR A 484 -47.08 109.19 42.57
C THR A 484 -48.43 109.81 42.93
N GLU A 485 -49.39 109.00 43.37
CA GLU A 485 -50.68 109.47 43.89
C GLU A 485 -50.47 110.36 45.14
N LEU A 486 -49.66 109.90 46.10
CA LEU A 486 -49.30 110.67 47.30
C LEU A 486 -48.61 112.00 46.95
N SER A 487 -47.69 112.00 45.99
CA SER A 487 -47.02 113.23 45.53
C SER A 487 -48.02 114.21 44.91
N THR A 488 -49.03 113.72 44.20
CA THR A 488 -50.09 114.55 43.61
C THR A 488 -50.96 115.17 44.70
N GLN A 489 -51.35 114.38 45.70
CA GLN A 489 -52.09 114.88 46.87
C GLN A 489 -51.29 115.91 47.67
N ALA A 490 -49.99 115.69 47.87
CA ALA A 490 -49.10 116.63 48.57
C ALA A 490 -48.96 117.97 47.83
N ASN A 491 -48.90 117.96 46.48
CA ASN A 491 -48.93 119.19 45.69
C ASN A 491 -50.27 119.94 45.88
N GLY A 492 -51.41 119.23 45.85
CA GLY A 492 -52.73 119.84 46.12
C GLY A 492 -52.84 120.46 47.51
N VAL A 493 -52.24 119.84 48.54
CA VAL A 493 -52.13 120.44 49.88
C VAL A 493 -51.26 121.69 49.86
N SER A 494 -50.15 121.70 49.10
CA SER A 494 -49.28 122.87 48.98
C SER A 494 -50.01 124.08 48.37
N GLU A 495 -50.83 123.87 47.34
CA GLU A 495 -51.67 124.91 46.74
C GLU A 495 -52.71 125.47 47.74
N LEU A 496 -53.33 124.59 48.54
CA LEU A 496 -54.24 125.02 49.60
C LEU A 496 -53.53 125.84 50.69
N LEU A 497 -52.31 125.46 51.07
CA LEU A 497 -51.49 126.19 52.02
C LEU A 497 -51.11 127.58 51.51
N GLU A 498 -50.76 127.72 50.22
CA GLU A 498 -50.52 129.03 49.59
C GLU A 498 -51.76 129.92 49.64
N LEU A 499 -52.96 129.37 49.39
CA LEU A 499 -54.20 130.12 49.51
C LEU A 499 -54.45 130.57 50.96
N ILE A 500 -54.20 129.71 51.95
CA ILE A 500 -54.36 130.05 53.37
C ILE A 500 -53.36 131.13 53.79
N GLU A 501 -52.11 131.07 53.33
CA GLU A 501 -51.10 132.11 53.56
C GLU A 501 -51.56 133.45 52.99
N GLN A 502 -52.06 133.46 51.75
CA GLN A 502 -52.63 134.67 51.14
C GLN A 502 -53.83 135.22 51.94
N ILE A 503 -54.68 134.36 52.52
CA ILE A 503 -55.78 134.77 53.39
C ILE A 503 -55.24 135.35 54.70
N ALA A 504 -54.21 134.74 55.29
CA ALA A 504 -53.56 135.20 56.51
C ALA A 504 -52.91 136.57 56.28
N ASP A 505 -52.15 136.76 55.20
CA ASP A 505 -51.53 138.04 54.83
C ASP A 505 -52.57 139.14 54.60
N ARG A 506 -53.67 138.83 53.90
CA ARG A 506 -54.79 139.76 53.74
C ARG A 506 -55.46 140.10 55.07
N SER A 507 -55.58 139.13 55.97
CA SER A 507 -56.15 139.31 57.30
C SER A 507 -55.24 140.16 58.20
N ASP A 508 -53.92 140.00 58.09
CA ASP A 508 -52.92 140.82 58.76
C ASP A 508 -52.98 142.28 58.27
N LEU A 509 -53.07 142.49 56.95
CA LEU A 509 -53.27 143.82 56.36
C LEU A 509 -54.61 144.46 56.77
N LEU A 510 -55.69 143.68 56.82
CA LEU A 510 -56.99 144.15 57.33
C LEU A 510 -56.91 144.53 58.82
N ALA A 511 -56.22 143.73 59.62
CA ALA A 511 -55.99 143.99 61.04
C ALA A 511 -55.11 145.23 61.25
N LEU A 512 -54.07 145.43 60.42
CA LEU A 512 -53.23 146.63 60.42
C LEU A 512 -54.06 147.89 60.10
N ASN A 513 -54.91 147.83 59.06
CA ASN A 513 -55.83 148.91 58.72
C ASN A 513 -56.84 149.18 59.85
N GLY A 514 -57.37 148.13 60.48
CA GLY A 514 -58.27 148.24 61.63
C GLY A 514 -57.61 148.86 62.87
N SER A 515 -56.35 148.53 63.13
CA SER A 515 -55.54 149.12 64.22
C SER A 515 -55.27 150.60 63.97
N LEU A 516 -54.97 150.98 62.73
CA LEU A 516 -54.77 152.37 62.31
C LEU A 516 -56.06 153.20 62.49
N GLU A 517 -57.20 152.68 62.05
CA GLU A 517 -58.48 153.39 62.14
C GLU A 517 -59.00 153.47 63.58
N ALA A 518 -58.75 152.45 64.40
CA ALA A 518 -59.01 152.48 65.84
C ALA A 518 -58.15 153.52 66.58
N THR A 519 -56.89 153.73 66.15
CA THR A 519 -56.01 154.79 66.65
C THR A 519 -56.54 156.18 66.27
N ARG A 520 -57.11 156.32 65.06
CA ARG A 520 -57.78 157.54 64.58
C ARG A 520 -59.05 157.89 65.35
N ALA A 521 -59.83 156.90 65.78
CA ALA A 521 -61.09 157.09 66.51
C ALA A 521 -60.94 157.45 68.01
N GLY A 522 -59.70 157.47 68.55
CA GLY A 522 -59.43 157.89 69.93
C GLY A 522 -60.07 156.99 71.01
N GLU A 523 -60.68 157.57 72.04
CA GLU A 523 -61.31 156.84 73.17
C GLU A 523 -62.41 155.85 72.71
N ALA A 524 -63.16 156.18 71.64
CA ALA A 524 -64.24 155.33 71.11
C ALA A 524 -63.72 154.07 70.36
N GLY A 525 -62.44 154.07 69.95
CA GLY A 525 -61.81 153.01 69.17
C GLY A 525 -61.15 151.89 69.99
N ARG A 526 -61.05 151.99 71.32
CA ARG A 526 -60.30 151.03 72.16
C ARG A 526 -60.73 149.57 71.99
N GLY A 527 -62.04 149.30 71.90
CA GLY A 527 -62.56 147.95 71.68
C GLY A 527 -62.19 147.40 70.29
N PHE A 528 -62.21 148.25 69.27
CA PHE A 528 -61.78 147.90 67.90
C PHE A 528 -60.26 147.66 67.80
N ALA A 529 -59.45 148.45 68.52
CA ALA A 529 -58.00 148.25 68.55
C ALA A 529 -57.62 146.89 69.14
N LEU A 530 -58.33 146.42 70.18
CA LEU A 530 -58.11 145.10 70.78
C LEU A 530 -58.46 143.98 69.81
N VAL A 531 -59.61 144.08 69.12
CA VAL A 531 -60.02 143.09 68.10
C VAL A 531 -59.03 143.07 66.94
N ALA A 532 -58.55 144.23 66.47
CA ALA A 532 -57.54 144.33 65.43
C ALA A 532 -56.20 143.69 65.86
N ALA A 533 -55.75 143.91 67.09
CA ALA A 533 -54.53 143.29 67.62
C ALA A 533 -54.65 141.76 67.74
N GLU A 534 -55.81 141.25 68.18
CA GLU A 534 -56.05 139.80 68.25
C GLU A 534 -56.17 139.17 66.85
N MET A 535 -56.77 139.88 65.89
CA MET A 535 -56.83 139.44 64.49
C MET A 535 -55.45 139.38 63.84
N ARG A 536 -54.60 140.38 64.09
CA ARG A 536 -53.20 140.40 63.64
C ARG A 536 -52.43 139.20 64.20
N ARG A 537 -52.54 138.98 65.50
CA ARG A 537 -51.91 137.86 66.21
C ARG A 537 -52.42 136.50 65.71
N LEU A 538 -53.70 136.40 65.34
CA LEU A 538 -54.27 135.21 64.71
C LEU A 538 -53.69 134.99 63.30
N ALA A 539 -53.59 136.05 62.49
CA ALA A 539 -53.00 135.98 61.15
C ALA A 539 -51.51 135.55 61.20
N GLU A 540 -50.71 136.15 62.09
CA GLU A 540 -49.31 135.77 62.35
C GLU A 540 -49.20 134.30 62.79
N ARG A 541 -50.10 133.83 63.67
CA ARG A 541 -50.14 132.43 64.12
C ARG A 541 -50.56 131.46 63.01
N VAL A 542 -51.50 131.85 62.14
CA VAL A 542 -51.91 131.05 60.98
C VAL A 542 -50.75 130.95 59.98
N SER A 543 -50.07 132.06 59.68
CA SER A 543 -48.90 132.09 58.79
C SER A 543 -47.77 131.18 59.31
N GLY A 544 -47.44 131.28 60.61
CA GLY A 544 -46.47 130.37 61.25
C GLY A 544 -46.86 128.89 61.16
N THR A 545 -48.16 128.58 61.35
CA THR A 545 -48.66 127.20 61.22
C THR A 545 -48.61 126.71 59.76
N VAL A 546 -48.92 127.57 58.79
CA VAL A 546 -48.81 127.26 57.36
C VAL A 546 -47.36 126.97 56.98
N ALA A 547 -46.40 127.76 57.46
CA ALA A 547 -44.97 127.53 57.24
C ALA A 547 -44.52 126.16 57.79
N ASP A 548 -44.95 125.79 59.00
CA ASP A 548 -44.65 124.49 59.61
C ASP A 548 -45.26 123.32 58.79
N VAL A 549 -46.53 123.42 58.38
CA VAL A 549 -47.18 122.38 57.57
C VAL A 549 -46.54 122.27 56.19
N ARG A 550 -46.17 123.41 55.57
CA ARG A 550 -45.42 123.43 54.30
C ARG A 550 -44.10 122.68 54.43
N GLY A 551 -43.35 122.89 55.52
CA GLY A 551 -42.13 122.14 55.82
C GLY A 551 -42.37 120.63 55.85
N ARG A 552 -43.41 120.18 56.56
CA ARG A 552 -43.79 118.76 56.61
C ARG A 552 -44.21 118.18 55.25
N VAL A 553 -44.89 118.95 54.40
CA VAL A 553 -45.28 118.52 53.05
C VAL A 553 -44.04 118.35 52.16
N ILE A 554 -43.06 119.25 52.28
CA ILE A 554 -41.75 119.12 51.60
C ILE A 554 -41.04 117.85 52.07
N ASP A 555 -41.02 117.56 53.37
CA ASP A 555 -40.42 116.33 53.91
C ASP A 555 -41.11 115.06 53.37
N ILE A 556 -42.44 115.05 53.28
CA ILE A 556 -43.21 113.94 52.68
C ILE A 556 -42.83 113.75 51.22
N LYS A 557 -42.70 114.83 50.44
CA LYS A 557 -42.31 114.77 49.03
C LYS A 557 -40.87 114.26 48.85
N ASN A 558 -39.94 114.71 49.69
CA ASN A 558 -38.56 114.25 49.69
C ASN A 558 -38.45 112.76 50.08
N SER A 559 -39.23 112.33 51.08
CA SER A 559 -39.35 110.93 51.48
C SER A 559 -39.96 110.06 50.38
N GLY A 560 -41.02 110.54 49.72
CA GLY A 560 -41.61 109.88 48.55
C GLY A 560 -40.62 109.71 47.40
N THR A 561 -39.86 110.76 47.07
CA THR A 561 -38.80 110.72 46.05
C THR A 561 -37.70 109.71 46.40
N SER A 562 -37.24 109.71 47.65
CA SER A 562 -36.25 108.74 48.13
C SER A 562 -36.76 107.31 48.07
N THR A 563 -38.05 107.10 48.36
CA THR A 563 -38.71 105.80 48.26
C THR A 563 -38.72 105.34 46.81
N VAL A 564 -39.13 106.18 45.85
CA VAL A 564 -39.11 105.83 44.41
C VAL A 564 -37.71 105.41 43.93
N ILE A 565 -36.66 106.11 44.34
CA ILE A 565 -35.27 105.74 44.00
C ILE A 565 -34.92 104.35 44.57
N ALA A 566 -35.32 104.07 45.81
CA ALA A 566 -35.11 102.75 46.42
C ALA A 566 -35.93 101.66 45.70
N THR A 567 -37.18 101.94 45.33
CA THR A 567 -38.03 100.99 44.61
C THR A 567 -37.48 100.72 43.19
N GLU A 568 -36.90 101.69 42.51
CA GLU A 568 -36.23 101.50 41.23
C GLU A 568 -35.01 100.56 41.34
N GLY A 569 -34.26 100.67 42.45
CA GLY A 569 -33.20 99.73 42.79
C GLY A 569 -33.73 98.30 42.96
N SER A 570 -34.84 98.14 43.68
CA SER A 570 -35.52 96.85 43.86
C SER A 570 -36.07 96.28 42.55
N ARG A 571 -36.64 97.13 41.68
CA ARG A 571 -37.14 96.75 40.35
C ARG A 571 -36.02 96.15 39.50
N LYS A 572 -34.90 96.86 39.38
CA LYS A 572 -33.74 96.39 38.61
C LYS A 572 -33.14 95.11 39.18
N LEU A 573 -33.16 94.94 40.50
CA LEU A 573 -32.72 93.69 41.14
C LEU A 573 -33.67 92.54 40.78
N ALA A 574 -34.98 92.75 40.87
CA ALA A 574 -35.99 91.74 40.52
C ALA A 574 -35.92 91.35 39.03
N GLU A 575 -35.73 92.30 38.12
CA GLU A 575 -35.50 92.00 36.68
C GLU A 575 -34.28 91.11 36.46
N ARG A 576 -33.17 91.42 37.14
CA ARG A 576 -31.95 90.60 37.06
C ARG A 576 -32.14 89.21 37.66
N THR A 577 -32.88 89.10 38.75
CA THR A 577 -33.23 87.81 39.38
C THR A 577 -34.11 86.97 38.45
N ALA A 578 -35.12 87.56 37.84
CA ALA A 578 -35.98 86.88 36.87
C ALA A 578 -35.19 86.40 35.62
N ALA A 579 -34.30 87.24 35.10
CA ALA A 579 -33.43 86.88 33.99
C ALA A 579 -32.51 85.70 34.35
N ALA A 580 -31.86 85.75 35.52
CA ALA A 580 -31.00 84.67 36.00
C ALA A 580 -31.79 83.36 36.23
N ALA A 581 -33.00 83.44 36.78
CA ALA A 581 -33.87 82.28 36.99
C ALA A 581 -34.24 81.60 35.65
N ARG A 582 -34.59 82.40 34.63
CA ARG A 582 -34.86 81.88 33.27
C ARG A 582 -33.63 81.22 32.67
N GLU A 583 -32.45 81.85 32.80
CA GLU A 583 -31.19 81.29 32.31
C GLU A 583 -30.89 79.93 32.97
N ILE A 584 -31.00 79.85 34.31
CA ILE A 584 -30.84 78.60 35.07
C ILE A 584 -31.81 77.53 34.59
N SER A 585 -33.09 77.86 34.40
CA SER A 585 -34.10 76.91 33.89
C SER A 585 -33.72 76.37 32.51
N THR A 586 -33.27 77.23 31.59
CA THR A 586 -32.86 76.79 30.24
C THR A 586 -31.61 75.90 30.25
N LEU A 587 -30.60 76.25 31.04
CA LEU A 587 -29.37 75.45 31.22
C LEU A 587 -29.70 74.10 31.85
N THR A 588 -30.54 74.08 32.87
CA THR A 588 -30.94 72.87 33.58
C THR A 588 -31.79 71.95 32.70
N ALA A 589 -32.67 72.50 31.85
CA ALA A 589 -33.40 71.73 30.85
C ALA A 589 -32.47 71.12 29.78
N ALA A 590 -31.41 71.82 29.39
CA ALA A 590 -30.36 71.26 28.53
C ALA A 590 -29.62 70.12 29.24
N GLN A 591 -29.19 70.33 30.49
CA GLN A 591 -28.55 69.32 31.32
C GLN A 591 -29.42 68.08 31.51
N GLY A 592 -30.72 68.24 31.75
CA GLY A 592 -31.67 67.13 31.87
C GLY A 592 -31.72 66.25 30.62
N ARG A 593 -31.70 66.86 29.42
CA ARG A 593 -31.63 66.12 28.15
C ARG A 593 -30.30 65.38 27.99
N ASP A 594 -29.19 65.98 28.40
CA ASP A 594 -27.87 65.32 28.35
C ASP A 594 -27.77 64.16 29.35
N THR A 595 -28.35 64.30 30.53
CA THR A 595 -28.48 63.22 31.51
C THR A 595 -29.34 62.07 30.98
N GLN A 596 -30.45 62.34 30.28
CA GLN A 596 -31.25 61.30 29.62
C GLN A 596 -30.45 60.55 28.55
N ARG A 597 -29.65 61.26 27.74
CA ARG A 597 -28.75 60.64 26.77
C ARG A 597 -27.68 59.78 27.45
N ALA A 598 -27.10 60.27 28.55
CA ALA A 598 -26.14 59.51 29.34
C ALA A 598 -26.77 58.22 29.90
N SER A 599 -28.02 58.28 30.38
CA SER A 599 -28.77 57.12 30.86
C SER A 599 -28.97 56.07 29.75
N ALA A 600 -29.43 56.50 28.57
CA ALA A 600 -29.57 55.62 27.41
C ALA A 600 -28.22 55.00 26.99
N ALA A 601 -27.14 55.78 27.03
CA ALA A 601 -25.80 55.26 26.77
C ALA A 601 -25.36 54.21 27.80
N MET A 602 -25.69 54.40 29.08
CA MET A 602 -25.38 53.43 30.15
C MET A 602 -26.12 52.09 29.95
N LEU A 603 -27.36 52.11 29.45
CA LEU A 603 -28.05 50.87 29.07
C LEU A 603 -27.29 50.11 27.98
N GLY A 604 -26.80 50.82 26.96
CA GLY A 604 -25.97 50.22 25.91
C GLY A 604 -24.61 49.71 26.41
N VAL A 605 -24.00 50.38 27.39
CA VAL A 605 -22.77 49.89 28.04
C VAL A 605 -23.07 48.62 28.85
N SER A 606 -24.17 48.60 29.61
CA SER A 606 -24.61 47.43 30.39
C SER A 606 -24.80 46.19 29.50
N GLU A 607 -25.47 46.34 28.36
CA GLU A 607 -25.65 45.27 27.38
C GLU A 607 -24.31 44.71 26.87
N ARG A 608 -23.34 45.59 26.57
CA ARG A 608 -22.00 45.17 26.15
C ARG A 608 -21.23 44.46 27.24
N VAL A 609 -21.37 44.87 28.50
CA VAL A 609 -20.74 44.17 29.64
C VAL A 609 -21.32 42.76 29.79
N ILE A 610 -22.65 42.61 29.67
CA ILE A 610 -23.31 41.29 29.67
C ILE A 610 -22.80 40.42 28.51
N ALA A 611 -22.77 40.95 27.28
CA ALA A 611 -22.27 40.24 26.11
C ALA A 611 -20.77 39.86 26.24
N THR A 612 -19.97 40.71 26.88
CA THR A 612 -18.57 40.40 27.18
C THR A 612 -18.46 39.28 28.21
N GLY A 613 -19.34 39.26 29.20
CA GLY A 613 -19.44 38.17 30.18
C GLY A 613 -19.77 36.82 29.53
N THR A 614 -20.76 36.79 28.63
CA THR A 614 -21.11 35.54 27.91
C THR A 614 -19.98 35.08 26.98
N ALA A 615 -19.33 35.99 26.26
CA ALA A 615 -18.16 35.67 25.43
C ALA A 615 -16.98 35.13 26.26
N THR A 616 -16.77 35.69 27.46
CA THR A 616 -15.73 35.21 28.40
C THR A 616 -16.03 33.78 28.85
N GLU A 617 -17.28 33.47 29.16
CA GLU A 617 -17.69 32.13 29.54
C GLU A 617 -17.55 31.12 28.39
N GLN A 618 -17.90 31.52 27.16
CA GLN A 618 -17.66 30.68 25.98
C GLN A 618 -16.17 30.42 25.75
N THR A 619 -15.32 31.42 25.98
CA THR A 619 -13.87 31.28 25.88
C THR A 619 -13.34 30.29 26.92
N ARG A 620 -13.86 30.35 28.14
CA ARG A 620 -13.52 29.38 29.21
C ARG A 620 -13.88 27.94 28.81
N ILE A 621 -15.09 27.72 28.29
CA ILE A 621 -15.55 26.40 27.83
C ILE A 621 -14.70 25.91 26.65
N ALA A 622 -14.37 26.79 25.71
CA ALA A 622 -13.52 26.46 24.58
C ALA A 622 -12.11 26.04 25.04
N ALA A 623 -11.51 26.77 25.98
CA ALA A 623 -10.22 26.43 26.58
C ALA A 623 -10.24 25.05 27.25
N GLU A 624 -11.29 24.74 28.03
CA GLU A 624 -11.46 23.42 28.65
C GLU A 624 -11.55 22.30 27.60
N ARG A 625 -12.28 22.54 26.50
CA ARG A 625 -12.40 21.58 25.42
C ARG A 625 -11.08 21.35 24.68
N LEU A 626 -10.30 22.41 24.44
CA LEU A 626 -8.98 22.32 23.83
C LEU A 626 -8.02 21.51 24.70
N LYS A 627 -8.06 21.71 26.03
CA LYS A 627 -7.29 20.92 26.98
C LYS A 627 -7.64 19.44 26.92
N LEU A 628 -8.93 19.10 26.91
CA LEU A 628 -9.37 17.71 26.76
C LEU A 628 -8.91 17.08 25.44
N GLN A 629 -8.91 17.85 24.34
CA GLN A 629 -8.40 17.39 23.06
C GLN A 629 -6.88 17.17 23.08
N ALA A 630 -6.13 18.06 23.72
CA ALA A 630 -4.70 17.90 23.92
C ALA A 630 -4.36 16.64 24.72
N ASP A 631 -5.05 16.42 25.85
CA ASP A 631 -4.87 15.23 26.69
C ASP A 631 -5.20 13.94 25.91
N GLU A 632 -6.23 13.96 25.06
CA GLU A 632 -6.59 12.82 24.22
C GLU A 632 -5.55 12.54 23.13
N LEU A 633 -5.02 13.57 22.47
CA LEU A 633 -3.93 13.41 21.50
C LEU A 633 -2.66 12.86 22.18
N GLU A 634 -2.34 13.33 23.38
CA GLU A 634 -1.23 12.79 24.17
C GLU A 634 -1.46 11.31 24.51
N ARG A 635 -2.68 10.94 24.95
CA ARG A 635 -3.04 9.56 25.25
C ARG A 635 -2.94 8.63 24.03
N LEU A 636 -3.41 9.10 22.87
CA LEU A 636 -3.35 8.34 21.61
C LEU A 636 -1.90 8.15 21.15
N THR A 637 -1.06 9.16 21.28
CA THR A 637 0.35 9.09 20.88
C THR A 637 1.22 8.33 21.87
N ARG A 638 0.90 8.30 23.18
CA ARG A 638 1.60 7.49 24.19
C ARG A 638 1.52 5.98 23.94
N ARG A 639 0.55 5.50 23.16
CA ARG A 639 0.50 4.09 22.73
C ARG A 639 1.67 3.74 21.80
N PHE A 640 2.25 4.73 21.13
CA PHE A 640 3.38 4.52 20.24
C PHE A 640 4.70 4.69 20.99
N GLU A 641 5.50 3.64 21.04
CA GLU A 641 6.87 3.70 21.52
C GLU A 641 7.72 4.33 20.43
N VAL A 642 8.11 5.58 20.65
CA VAL A 642 9.04 6.30 19.80
C VAL A 642 10.35 6.40 20.58
N GLU A 643 11.46 6.08 19.93
CA GLU A 643 12.77 6.28 20.53
C GLU A 643 12.87 7.77 20.91
N VAL A 644 13.06 8.03 22.20
CA VAL A 644 13.36 9.38 22.66
C VAL A 644 14.78 9.65 22.20
N LEU A 645 14.92 10.13 20.97
CA LEU A 645 16.19 10.71 20.52
C LEU A 645 16.58 11.72 21.60
N PRO A 646 17.77 11.58 22.23
CA PRO A 646 18.20 12.55 23.21
C PRO A 646 18.16 13.90 22.51
N SER A 647 17.44 14.85 23.10
CA SER A 647 17.44 16.22 22.63
C SER A 647 18.90 16.58 22.41
N VAL A 648 19.26 16.88 21.17
CA VAL A 648 20.56 17.46 20.85
C VAL A 648 20.55 18.76 21.62
N GLY A 649 21.16 18.72 22.81
CA GLY A 649 21.29 19.84 23.70
C GLY A 649 21.91 20.96 22.90
N GLY A 650 21.23 22.11 22.90
CA GLY A 650 21.80 23.33 22.37
C GLY A 650 23.20 23.48 22.93
N SER A 651 24.18 23.44 22.03
CA SER A 651 25.49 24.01 22.32
C SER A 651 25.26 25.49 22.60
N SER A 652 25.48 25.83 23.88
CA SER A 652 25.60 27.16 24.48
C SER A 652 26.20 28.22 23.57
#